data_AF-A0AAU5D2I6-F1
#
_entry.id   AF-A0AAU5D2I6-F1
#
_cell.length_a   1.000
_cell.length_b   1.000
_cell.length_c   1.000
_cell.angle_alpha   90.00
_cell.angle_beta   90.00
_cell.angle_gamma   90.00
#
_symmetry.space_group_name_H-M   'P 1'
#
loop_
_entity.id
_entity.type
_entity.pdbx_description
1 polymer ?
#
loop_
_entity_poly.entity_id
_entity_poly.type
_entity_poly.pdbx_seq_one_letter_code
_entity_poly.pdbx_strand_id
1 'polypeptide(L)'
;MTPISRRGFVGIGAGLAAGAALPTATASAAAAAATGTLADVRHVVILMQENRSFDHYFGRLKGVRGFGDRAAGNIPGGWGTFNQPNFGGRQYPWKLSATPPAGGADSATLAQCTGDLPHSWTSQHAAWNKGRLDNWVTGVGNVRTLGHLERSDIPFHYALADHYTICDAYFCSALSATGPNRTFLWSGKIDATSKDGGDESGLTWETYAEALQRAGVTWKVYQNAQDNYGDNGLAYFKKFTDARPGDPLWDRGMASVPRVTGSTPDDIAAAIRADAVAGTLPQVSWVVANEAFSEHPFAPPGDGAHFVDLVHRALAANPEVFDSTVLFLNYDENDGFFDHVAPPVAPPGTPGEYLDGLPIGLGFRVPMLVMSPWTRGGWVSSEVFDHTSVLRFLEKWTAALGTPAACPHISAWRRKVTGDLTGVFDFANPVFGVPAGLPSTAKVIGMETCRPLPNPAPQNNALPAQEPGTRPARALPYQPNGNMTRLEFGAAGKITAWFDMSNLGTEAKRAAHFSIHPHQHRNTEAWQYTVDPGTTASDFFSIGLGSGAGKYDLSMYGPNRFLRRFIGDANKAGKALEVAARYAVEQGTGKVAVWFKMTNASAAAVTFTIRSNAYRSDGPWTYTVPANSSREDFFNAVAYSNGWYDFTILADSDGTWSRRYTGHIETGAPSVSG
;
A
#
# COMPACT_ATOMS: atom_id res chain seq x y z
N MET A 1 -58.22 -1.99 28.36
CA MET A 1 -58.01 -3.45 28.46
C MET A 1 -57.57 -3.95 27.09
N THR A 2 -56.42 -4.62 27.02
CA THR A 2 -55.99 -5.51 25.92
C THR A 2 -57.05 -6.60 25.65
N PRO A 3 -56.95 -7.45 24.60
CA PRO A 3 -56.32 -7.36 23.27
C PRO A 3 -57.24 -7.96 22.14
N ILE A 4 -56.89 -7.86 20.84
CA ILE A 4 -57.17 -8.94 19.84
C ILE A 4 -56.03 -9.00 18.79
N SER A 5 -55.58 -10.22 18.50
CA SER A 5 -54.46 -10.61 17.65
C SER A 5 -54.85 -11.12 16.24
N ARG A 6 -53.86 -11.10 15.32
CA ARG A 6 -53.56 -12.02 14.19
C ARG A 6 -54.71 -12.85 13.55
N ARG A 7 -55.16 -12.45 12.35
CA ARG A 7 -55.24 -13.22 11.08
C ARG A 7 -56.43 -12.76 10.22
N GLY A 8 -56.12 -12.45 8.95
CA GLY A 8 -57.06 -12.59 7.83
C GLY A 8 -57.84 -11.35 7.46
N PHE A 9 -57.31 -10.55 6.52
CA PHE A 9 -58.09 -10.25 5.33
C PHE A 9 -57.18 -9.80 4.18
N VAL A 10 -57.07 -10.66 3.17
CA VAL A 10 -56.58 -10.31 1.84
C VAL A 10 -57.67 -9.47 1.19
N GLY A 11 -57.35 -8.23 0.83
CA GLY A 11 -58.20 -7.33 0.06
C GLY A 11 -57.44 -6.91 -1.19
N ILE A 12 -57.82 -7.51 -2.32
CA ILE A 12 -57.32 -7.25 -3.67
C ILE A 12 -57.57 -5.78 -4.04
N GLY A 13 -56.51 -5.05 -4.33
CA GLY A 13 -56.54 -3.73 -4.96
C GLY A 13 -55.59 -3.73 -6.15
N ALA A 14 -56.10 -4.14 -7.31
CA ALA A 14 -55.39 -4.08 -8.58
C ALA A 14 -55.25 -2.62 -9.03
N GLY A 15 -54.13 -1.99 -8.70
CA GLY A 15 -53.67 -0.74 -9.30
C GLY A 15 -52.55 -1.04 -10.28
N LEU A 16 -52.80 -0.79 -11.56
CA LEU A 16 -51.81 -0.82 -12.65
C LEU A 16 -50.71 0.22 -12.38
N ALA A 17 -49.67 -0.17 -11.64
CA ALA A 17 -48.38 0.49 -11.72
C ALA A 17 -47.66 -0.14 -12.92
N ALA A 18 -47.47 0.64 -13.97
CA ALA A 18 -46.54 0.32 -15.05
C ALA A 18 -45.15 0.16 -14.41
N GLY A 19 -44.80 -1.08 -14.08
CA GLY A 19 -43.46 -1.42 -13.63
C GLY A 19 -42.51 -1.07 -14.77
N ALA A 20 -41.65 -0.09 -14.55
CA ALA A 20 -40.35 -0.11 -15.18
C ALA A 20 -39.73 -1.45 -14.78
N ALA A 21 -39.78 -2.43 -15.68
CA ALA A 21 -39.01 -3.64 -15.53
C ALA A 21 -37.55 -3.20 -15.49
N LEU A 22 -36.99 -3.09 -14.27
CA LEU A 22 -35.55 -3.14 -14.10
C LEU A 22 -35.11 -4.40 -14.86
N PRO A 23 -34.16 -4.32 -15.79
CA PRO A 23 -33.68 -5.51 -16.46
C PRO A 23 -33.15 -6.41 -15.35
N THR A 24 -33.82 -7.54 -15.12
CA THR A 24 -33.26 -8.62 -14.33
C THR A 24 -32.06 -9.09 -15.14
N ALA A 25 -30.87 -8.59 -14.80
CA ALA A 25 -29.63 -9.09 -15.35
C ALA A 25 -29.63 -10.60 -15.08
N THR A 26 -29.81 -11.39 -16.13
CA THR A 26 -29.62 -12.83 -16.05
C THR A 26 -28.17 -13.03 -15.63
N ALA A 27 -27.95 -13.68 -14.49
CA ALA A 27 -26.61 -13.99 -14.01
C ALA A 27 -25.82 -14.68 -15.14
N SER A 28 -24.57 -14.27 -15.35
CA SER A 28 -23.68 -14.90 -16.32
C SER A 28 -23.51 -16.39 -16.00
N ALA A 29 -23.16 -17.20 -17.00
CA ALA A 29 -22.78 -18.60 -16.79
C ALA A 29 -21.55 -18.71 -15.88
N ALA A 30 -20.62 -17.75 -15.94
CA ALA A 30 -19.53 -17.60 -14.97
C ALA A 30 -20.06 -17.45 -13.54
N ALA A 31 -21.06 -16.57 -13.33
CA ALA A 31 -21.72 -16.44 -12.03
C ALA A 31 -22.43 -17.72 -11.57
N ALA A 32 -23.06 -18.44 -12.49
CA ALA A 32 -23.75 -19.70 -12.18
C ALA A 32 -22.79 -20.87 -11.86
N ALA A 33 -21.57 -20.84 -12.40
CA ALA A 33 -20.58 -21.90 -12.25
C ALA A 33 -19.52 -21.64 -11.17
N ALA A 34 -19.56 -20.49 -10.50
CA ALA A 34 -18.56 -20.11 -9.50
C ALA A 34 -18.49 -21.11 -8.34
N THR A 35 -17.28 -21.61 -8.07
CA THR A 35 -16.97 -22.57 -7.00
C THR A 35 -16.68 -21.90 -5.66
N GLY A 36 -16.47 -20.58 -5.67
CA GLY A 36 -16.04 -19.81 -4.51
C GLY A 36 -14.53 -19.85 -4.29
N THR A 37 -13.74 -20.10 -5.34
CA THR A 37 -12.29 -20.31 -5.23
C THR A 37 -11.49 -19.53 -6.26
N LEU A 38 -10.17 -19.46 -6.07
CA LEU A 38 -9.25 -18.81 -7.02
C LEU A 38 -9.33 -19.39 -8.44
N ALA A 39 -9.76 -20.65 -8.60
CA ALA A 39 -9.92 -21.28 -9.90
C ALA A 39 -11.09 -20.71 -10.72
N ASP A 40 -11.97 -19.90 -10.12
CA ASP A 40 -13.06 -19.22 -10.83
C ASP A 40 -12.56 -18.08 -11.73
N VAL A 41 -11.35 -17.56 -11.46
CA VAL A 41 -10.68 -16.59 -12.32
C VAL A 41 -10.27 -17.25 -13.64
N ARG A 42 -10.68 -16.68 -14.77
CA ARG A 42 -10.30 -17.13 -16.12
C ARG A 42 -9.26 -16.24 -16.78
N HIS A 43 -9.28 -14.95 -16.47
CA HIS A 43 -8.38 -13.96 -17.07
C HIS A 43 -7.80 -13.03 -16.01
N VAL A 44 -6.53 -12.69 -16.15
CA VAL A 44 -5.84 -11.68 -15.37
C VAL A 44 -5.28 -10.64 -16.33
N VAL A 45 -5.75 -9.40 -16.19
CA VAL A 45 -5.33 -8.25 -16.98
C VAL A 45 -4.51 -7.33 -16.08
N ILE A 46 -3.34 -6.92 -16.54
CA ILE A 46 -2.40 -6.08 -15.81
C ILE A 46 -2.21 -4.79 -16.59
N LEU A 47 -2.66 -3.68 -16.01
CA LEU A 47 -2.45 -2.33 -16.52
C LEU A 47 -1.61 -1.57 -15.50
N MET A 48 -0.37 -1.28 -15.87
CA MET A 48 0.56 -0.49 -15.07
C MET A 48 0.66 0.92 -15.68
N GLN A 49 0.16 1.90 -14.95
CA GLN A 49 0.30 3.33 -15.26
C GLN A 49 1.60 3.88 -14.65
N GLU A 50 1.86 5.15 -14.94
CA GLU A 50 3.00 5.96 -14.52
C GLU A 50 2.54 7.24 -13.82
N ASN A 51 3.42 8.01 -13.23
CA ASN A 51 4.04 7.56 -11.99
C ASN A 51 3.37 8.37 -10.87
N ARG A 52 2.88 7.71 -9.81
CA ARG A 52 2.04 8.36 -8.78
C ARG A 52 2.27 7.72 -7.42
N SER A 53 2.54 8.55 -6.42
CA SER A 53 2.55 8.08 -5.03
C SER A 53 1.15 7.78 -4.53
N PHE A 54 1.02 6.89 -3.55
CA PHE A 54 -0.26 6.60 -2.92
C PHE A 54 -0.85 7.84 -2.25
N ASP A 55 -0.08 8.57 -1.45
CA ASP A 55 -0.57 9.79 -0.79
C ASP A 55 -0.96 10.90 -1.77
N HIS A 56 -0.29 11.00 -2.91
CA HIS A 56 -0.60 11.98 -3.95
C HIS A 56 -2.01 11.78 -4.53
N TYR A 57 -2.45 10.54 -4.76
CA TYR A 57 -3.81 10.26 -5.24
C TYR A 57 -4.81 10.05 -4.11
N PHE A 58 -4.46 9.23 -3.12
CA PHE A 58 -5.41 8.66 -2.16
C PHE A 58 -5.10 9.03 -0.71
N GLY A 59 -4.14 9.92 -0.44
CA GLY A 59 -3.85 10.39 0.93
C GLY A 59 -5.07 11.00 1.63
N ARG A 60 -6.00 11.57 0.86
CA ARG A 60 -7.27 12.14 1.35
C ARG A 60 -8.42 11.13 1.43
N LEU A 61 -8.34 9.98 0.75
CA LEU A 61 -9.44 9.01 0.66
C LEU A 61 -9.83 8.49 2.04
N LYS A 62 -11.12 8.39 2.37
CA LYS A 62 -11.54 7.86 3.69
C LYS A 62 -11.09 6.41 3.87
N GLY A 63 -10.77 6.03 5.11
CA GLY A 63 -10.52 4.63 5.49
C GLY A 63 -9.30 3.96 4.84
N VAL A 64 -8.33 4.74 4.36
CA VAL A 64 -7.00 4.24 3.97
C VAL A 64 -5.93 4.82 4.88
N ARG A 65 -4.73 4.25 4.87
CA ARG A 65 -3.53 4.80 5.51
C ARG A 65 -3.03 6.02 4.72
N GLY A 66 -3.69 7.15 4.90
CA GLY A 66 -3.36 8.44 4.26
C GLY A 66 -3.05 9.53 5.30
N PHE A 67 -3.49 10.77 5.06
CA PHE A 67 -3.16 11.93 5.90
C PHE A 67 -3.72 11.88 7.33
N GLY A 68 -4.68 11.01 7.61
CA GLY A 68 -5.17 10.71 8.95
C GLY A 68 -4.52 9.48 9.61
N ASP A 69 -3.41 8.95 9.06
CA ASP A 69 -2.68 7.83 9.68
C ASP A 69 -2.21 8.21 11.09
N ARG A 70 -2.80 7.56 12.09
CA ARG A 70 -2.48 7.75 13.50
C ARG A 70 -1.10 7.20 13.87
N ALA A 71 -0.58 6.27 13.06
CA ALA A 71 0.77 5.74 13.19
C ALA A 71 1.78 6.47 12.29
N ALA A 72 1.40 7.60 11.67
CA ALA A 72 2.34 8.43 10.94
C ALA A 72 3.50 8.83 11.86
N GLY A 73 4.71 8.55 11.39
CA GLY A 73 5.91 8.66 12.19
C GLY A 73 6.29 10.09 12.54
N ASN A 74 7.28 10.20 13.41
CA ASN A 74 8.03 11.43 13.60
C ASN A 74 9.28 11.41 12.74
N ILE A 75 9.70 12.61 12.34
CA ILE A 75 11.00 12.85 11.73
C ILE A 75 11.90 13.60 12.73
N PRO A 76 13.21 13.60 12.52
CA PRO A 76 14.18 14.28 13.38
C PRO A 76 13.82 15.75 13.66
N GLY A 77 14.08 16.16 14.91
CA GLY A 77 13.64 17.46 15.45
C GLY A 77 12.24 17.45 16.09
N GLY A 78 11.57 16.29 16.16
CA GLY A 78 10.29 16.13 16.86
C GLY A 78 9.05 16.49 16.03
N TRP A 79 9.23 16.72 14.73
CA TRP A 79 8.14 17.04 13.81
C TRP A 79 7.41 15.76 13.38
N GLY A 80 6.14 15.87 13.02
CA GLY A 80 5.43 14.76 12.35
C GLY A 80 5.96 14.60 10.92
N THR A 81 5.90 13.38 10.38
CA THR A 81 6.40 13.05 9.04
C THR A 81 5.78 13.89 7.92
N PHE A 82 4.52 14.32 8.06
CA PHE A 82 3.91 15.21 7.08
C PHE A 82 4.51 16.62 7.06
N ASN A 83 5.22 17.05 8.11
CA ASN A 83 5.78 18.39 8.18
C ASN A 83 7.22 18.41 7.66
N GLN A 84 7.39 18.39 6.34
CA GLN A 84 8.67 18.17 5.67
C GLN A 84 9.57 19.43 5.68
N PRO A 85 10.90 19.29 5.89
CA PRO A 85 11.85 20.37 5.64
C PRO A 85 11.77 20.88 4.20
N ASN A 86 11.82 22.20 4.01
CA ASN A 86 11.70 22.85 2.70
C ASN A 86 12.65 24.06 2.60
N PHE A 87 13.87 23.87 2.06
CA PHE A 87 14.87 24.92 1.74
C PHE A 87 15.01 26.07 2.77
N GLY A 88 14.95 25.76 4.07
CA GLY A 88 15.06 26.72 5.18
C GLY A 88 13.78 26.89 6.02
N GLY A 89 12.65 26.39 5.53
CA GLY A 89 11.37 26.33 6.22
C GLY A 89 10.82 24.92 6.33
N ARG A 90 9.50 24.83 6.38
CA ARG A 90 8.72 23.61 6.62
C ARG A 90 7.44 23.66 5.78
N GLN A 91 7.02 22.54 5.22
CA GLN A 91 5.82 22.46 4.38
C GLN A 91 5.05 21.17 4.62
N TYR A 92 3.74 21.29 4.84
CA TYR A 92 2.81 20.16 4.80
C TYR A 92 2.38 19.82 3.38
N PRO A 93 1.90 18.59 3.11
CA PRO A 93 1.21 18.27 1.87
C PRO A 93 0.11 19.28 1.56
N TRP A 94 -0.11 19.57 0.28
CA TRP A 94 -1.01 20.64 -0.14
C TRP A 94 -1.75 20.29 -1.43
N LYS A 95 -2.98 20.78 -1.58
CA LYS A 95 -3.84 20.46 -2.71
C LYS A 95 -3.35 21.18 -3.97
N LEU A 96 -3.02 20.46 -5.03
CA LEU A 96 -2.50 21.05 -6.26
C LEU A 96 -3.48 22.05 -6.90
N SER A 97 -4.76 21.69 -6.98
CA SER A 97 -5.82 22.54 -7.53
C SER A 97 -6.27 23.67 -6.61
N ALA A 98 -5.63 23.84 -5.44
CA ALA A 98 -5.73 25.09 -4.70
C ALA A 98 -4.93 26.23 -5.37
N THR A 99 -3.99 25.91 -6.26
CA THR A 99 -3.20 26.90 -7.01
C THR A 99 -4.14 27.80 -7.83
N PRO A 100 -4.04 29.13 -7.75
CA PRO A 100 -4.84 30.03 -8.58
C PRO A 100 -4.57 29.83 -10.08
N PRO A 101 -5.55 30.13 -10.96
CA PRO A 101 -5.34 30.12 -12.40
C PRO A 101 -4.12 30.95 -12.82
N ALA A 102 -3.30 30.43 -13.72
CA ALA A 102 -2.06 31.03 -14.18
C ALA A 102 -1.69 30.52 -15.57
N GLY A 103 -0.94 31.31 -16.34
CA GLY A 103 -0.48 30.88 -17.68
C GLY A 103 -1.61 30.58 -18.69
N GLY A 104 -2.81 31.12 -18.48
CA GLY A 104 -3.98 30.84 -19.31
C GLY A 104 -4.71 29.53 -18.98
N ALA A 105 -4.27 28.81 -17.96
CA ALA A 105 -4.90 27.58 -17.48
C ALA A 105 -5.65 27.82 -16.17
N ASP A 106 -6.76 27.10 -15.99
CA ASP A 106 -7.49 27.08 -14.72
C ASP A 106 -6.79 26.17 -13.68
N SER A 107 -7.24 26.25 -12.42
CA SER A 107 -6.63 25.49 -11.32
C SER A 107 -6.69 23.97 -11.52
N ALA A 108 -7.72 23.46 -12.20
CA ALA A 108 -7.86 22.03 -12.46
C ALA A 108 -6.84 21.56 -13.51
N THR A 109 -6.65 22.33 -14.57
CA THR A 109 -5.63 22.09 -15.60
C THR A 109 -4.23 22.15 -15.01
N LEU A 110 -3.92 23.17 -14.20
CA LEU A 110 -2.61 23.27 -13.54
C LEU A 110 -2.34 22.09 -12.60
N ALA A 111 -3.36 21.60 -11.89
CA ALA A 111 -3.22 20.47 -10.98
C ALA A 111 -2.98 19.14 -11.70
N GLN A 112 -3.48 18.98 -12.92
CA GLN A 112 -3.27 17.77 -13.71
C GLN A 112 -1.98 17.83 -14.55
N CYS A 113 -1.60 19.02 -15.01
CA CYS A 113 -0.40 19.26 -15.82
C CYS A 113 0.79 19.66 -14.95
N THR A 114 1.22 18.79 -14.03
CA THR A 114 2.25 19.13 -13.04
C THR A 114 3.67 19.03 -13.58
N GLY A 115 3.89 18.23 -14.63
CA GLY A 115 5.21 17.92 -15.15
C GLY A 115 6.05 17.05 -14.22
N ASP A 116 7.18 16.60 -14.76
CA ASP A 116 8.04 15.58 -14.18
C ASP A 116 8.87 16.06 -12.97
N LEU A 117 9.02 15.19 -11.97
CA LEU A 117 9.80 15.42 -10.77
C LEU A 117 10.97 14.42 -10.73
N PRO A 118 12.10 14.74 -10.09
CA PRO A 118 13.20 13.78 -9.99
C PRO A 118 12.81 12.50 -9.22
N HIS A 119 12.94 11.35 -9.88
CA HIS A 119 12.59 10.03 -9.35
C HIS A 119 13.61 8.91 -9.68
N SER A 120 14.84 9.28 -10.05
CA SER A 120 15.98 8.36 -10.21
C SER A 120 16.40 7.68 -8.91
N TRP A 121 17.21 6.62 -9.00
CA TRP A 121 17.83 5.94 -7.85
C TRP A 121 18.41 6.93 -6.83
N THR A 122 19.14 7.93 -7.33
CA THR A 122 19.81 8.93 -6.50
C THR A 122 18.80 9.81 -5.75
N SER A 123 17.81 10.35 -6.46
CA SER A 123 16.80 11.23 -5.86
C SER A 123 15.88 10.50 -4.87
N GLN A 124 15.48 9.27 -5.19
CA GLN A 124 14.64 8.43 -4.33
C GLN A 124 15.37 8.04 -3.05
N HIS A 125 16.64 7.65 -3.13
CA HIS A 125 17.45 7.38 -1.95
C HIS A 125 17.73 8.65 -1.12
N ALA A 126 17.89 9.80 -1.77
CA ALA A 126 18.03 11.09 -1.09
C ALA A 126 16.75 11.50 -0.35
N ALA A 127 15.57 11.21 -0.91
CA ALA A 127 14.27 11.46 -0.27
C ALA A 127 14.01 10.47 0.88
N TRP A 128 14.31 9.18 0.66
CA TRP A 128 14.22 8.13 1.67
C TRP A 128 15.11 8.41 2.88
N ASN A 129 16.32 8.94 2.61
CA ASN A 129 17.33 9.35 3.57
C ASN A 129 17.52 8.32 4.71
N LYS A 130 17.84 7.07 4.34
CA LYS A 130 18.14 6.00 5.31
C LYS A 130 16.96 5.66 6.23
N GLY A 131 15.74 5.83 5.72
CA GLY A 131 14.48 5.59 6.41
C GLY A 131 13.96 6.79 7.22
N ARG A 132 14.70 7.89 7.28
CA ARG A 132 14.34 9.05 8.11
C ARG A 132 13.21 9.89 7.53
N LEU A 133 13.04 9.86 6.20
CA LEU A 133 12.07 10.67 5.47
C LEU A 133 12.09 12.17 5.83
N ASP A 134 13.27 12.72 6.16
CA ASP A 134 13.42 14.13 6.59
C ASP A 134 14.18 14.98 5.57
N ASN A 135 14.33 14.48 4.35
CA ASN A 135 15.05 15.16 3.27
C ASN A 135 14.26 15.13 1.95
N TRP A 136 12.94 14.93 2.00
CA TRP A 136 12.16 14.67 0.79
C TRP A 136 12.23 15.83 -0.22
N VAL A 137 11.87 17.04 0.21
CA VAL A 137 11.82 18.21 -0.69
C VAL A 137 13.19 18.53 -1.29
N THR A 138 14.25 18.42 -0.50
CA THR A 138 15.63 18.64 -0.97
C THR A 138 16.11 17.48 -1.87
N GLY A 139 15.77 16.25 -1.54
CA GLY A 139 16.17 15.04 -2.26
C GLY A 139 15.54 14.96 -3.65
N VAL A 140 14.27 15.33 -3.76
CA VAL A 140 13.55 15.50 -5.03
C VAL A 140 13.89 16.85 -5.68
N GLY A 141 14.21 17.86 -4.90
CA GLY A 141 14.63 19.19 -5.39
C GLY A 141 13.48 20.16 -5.68
N ASN A 142 12.23 19.83 -5.35
CA ASN A 142 11.08 20.68 -5.66
C ASN A 142 9.93 20.48 -4.66
N VAL A 143 9.35 21.58 -4.12
CA VAL A 143 8.22 21.55 -3.16
C VAL A 143 6.92 20.98 -3.76
N ARG A 144 6.80 20.95 -5.09
CA ARG A 144 5.67 20.31 -5.80
C ARG A 144 5.52 18.84 -5.45
N THR A 145 6.60 18.19 -5.04
CA THR A 145 6.58 16.82 -4.50
C THR A 145 5.57 16.60 -3.38
N LEU A 146 5.25 17.63 -2.58
CA LEU A 146 4.25 17.55 -1.50
C LEU A 146 2.81 17.79 -1.99
N GLY A 147 2.62 17.99 -3.29
CA GLY A 147 1.32 18.20 -3.91
C GLY A 147 0.49 16.92 -3.92
N HIS A 148 -0.81 17.03 -3.68
CA HIS A 148 -1.77 15.93 -3.83
C HIS A 148 -3.03 16.36 -4.59
N LEU A 149 -3.72 15.37 -5.12
CA LEU A 149 -5.03 15.47 -5.76
C LEU A 149 -6.12 14.97 -4.81
N GLU A 150 -7.32 15.51 -4.97
CA GLU A 150 -8.50 15.12 -4.22
C GLU A 150 -9.54 14.47 -5.12
N ARG A 151 -10.61 13.94 -4.51
CA ARG A 151 -11.77 13.39 -5.21
C ARG A 151 -12.34 14.32 -6.29
N SER A 152 -12.29 15.63 -6.08
CA SER A 152 -12.77 16.61 -7.07
C SER A 152 -11.88 16.67 -8.31
N ASP A 153 -10.61 16.32 -8.17
CA ASP A 153 -9.60 16.44 -9.21
C ASP A 153 -9.51 15.13 -10.03
N ILE A 154 -9.62 13.98 -9.37
CA ILE A 154 -9.57 12.63 -9.97
C ILE A 154 -10.79 11.77 -9.54
N PRO A 155 -12.02 12.19 -9.88
CA PRO A 155 -13.24 11.54 -9.39
C PRO A 155 -13.38 10.08 -9.84
N PHE A 156 -12.87 9.73 -11.02
CA PHE A 156 -12.93 8.36 -11.54
C PHE A 156 -12.08 7.39 -10.70
N HIS A 157 -10.82 7.72 -10.42
CA HIS A 157 -9.95 6.89 -9.57
C HIS A 157 -10.51 6.71 -8.16
N TYR A 158 -11.09 7.76 -7.57
CA TYR A 158 -11.77 7.67 -6.27
C TYR A 158 -13.02 6.78 -6.32
N ALA A 159 -13.79 6.85 -7.41
CA ALA A 159 -14.94 5.97 -7.59
C ALA A 159 -14.53 4.50 -7.76
N LEU A 160 -13.45 4.22 -8.48
CA LEU A 160 -12.88 2.86 -8.55
C LEU A 160 -12.52 2.36 -7.15
N ALA A 161 -11.84 3.17 -6.33
CA ALA A 161 -11.51 2.82 -4.96
C ALA A 161 -12.75 2.63 -4.07
N ASP A 162 -13.85 3.36 -4.31
CA ASP A 162 -15.11 3.18 -3.58
C ASP A 162 -15.85 1.89 -3.99
N HIS A 163 -15.63 1.38 -5.19
CA HIS A 163 -16.29 0.17 -5.68
C HIS A 163 -15.48 -1.10 -5.45
N TYR A 164 -14.15 -1.03 -5.50
CA TYR A 164 -13.25 -2.18 -5.52
C TYR A 164 -12.27 -2.19 -4.32
N THR A 165 -11.49 -3.26 -4.18
CA THR A 165 -10.42 -3.30 -3.18
C THR A 165 -9.27 -2.36 -3.60
N ILE A 166 -8.87 -1.45 -2.70
CA ILE A 166 -7.63 -0.67 -2.80
C ILE A 166 -6.57 -1.23 -1.83
N CYS A 167 -5.31 -1.29 -2.26
CA CYS A 167 -4.20 -1.70 -1.40
C CYS A 167 -3.43 -0.45 -0.92
N ASP A 168 -3.46 -0.18 0.38
CA ASP A 168 -2.80 1.00 0.97
C ASP A 168 -1.41 0.71 1.57
N ALA A 169 -0.90 -0.48 1.31
CA ALA A 169 0.47 -0.92 1.60
C ALA A 169 1.10 -1.63 0.38
N TYR A 170 0.77 -1.17 -0.83
CA TYR A 170 1.41 -1.58 -2.08
C TYR A 170 2.55 -0.62 -2.42
N PHE A 171 3.76 -1.14 -2.52
CA PHE A 171 4.99 -0.39 -2.75
C PHE A 171 5.48 -0.61 -4.17
N CYS A 172 6.12 0.38 -4.78
CA CYS A 172 6.96 0.08 -5.93
C CYS A 172 8.09 -0.86 -5.51
N SER A 173 8.59 -1.66 -6.45
CA SER A 173 9.54 -2.73 -6.12
C SER A 173 10.94 -2.23 -5.80
N ALA A 174 11.32 -1.05 -6.29
CA ALA A 174 12.61 -0.44 -6.08
C ALA A 174 12.50 1.06 -5.79
N LEU A 175 13.45 1.59 -5.01
CA LEU A 175 13.71 3.03 -4.87
C LEU A 175 14.43 3.55 -6.13
N SER A 176 13.76 3.47 -7.28
CA SER A 176 14.26 3.93 -8.57
C SER A 176 13.12 4.26 -9.55
N ALA A 177 13.49 4.61 -10.78
CA ALA A 177 12.62 5.00 -11.87
C ALA A 177 11.81 3.82 -12.47
N THR A 178 11.11 4.10 -13.57
CA THR A 178 10.21 3.23 -14.34
C THR A 178 10.81 1.87 -14.67
N GLY A 179 11.93 1.82 -15.40
CA GLY A 179 12.45 0.56 -15.94
C GLY A 179 12.79 -0.50 -14.90
N PRO A 180 13.52 -0.17 -13.81
CA PRO A 180 13.72 -1.08 -12.68
C PRO A 180 12.43 -1.66 -12.11
N ASN A 181 11.42 -0.82 -11.89
CA ASN A 181 10.14 -1.24 -11.32
C ASN A 181 9.34 -2.12 -12.29
N ARG A 182 9.31 -1.77 -13.59
CA ARG A 182 8.76 -2.63 -14.64
C ARG A 182 9.51 -3.96 -14.69
N THR A 183 10.84 -3.98 -14.63
CA THR A 183 11.62 -5.22 -14.68
C THR A 183 11.26 -6.18 -13.55
N PHE A 184 10.94 -5.68 -12.35
CA PHE A 184 10.35 -6.47 -11.27
C PHE A 184 8.96 -7.03 -11.62
N LEU A 185 8.05 -6.25 -12.20
CA LEU A 185 6.74 -6.73 -12.66
C LEU A 185 6.87 -7.82 -13.73
N TRP A 186 7.82 -7.70 -14.65
CA TRP A 186 7.94 -8.59 -15.81
C TRP A 186 8.81 -9.82 -15.55
N SER A 187 9.72 -9.77 -14.56
CA SER A 187 10.70 -10.85 -14.34
C SER A 187 11.05 -11.15 -12.89
N GLY A 188 10.62 -10.33 -11.91
CA GLY A 188 10.82 -10.57 -10.48
C GLY A 188 12.16 -10.10 -9.90
N LYS A 189 13.06 -9.53 -10.71
CA LYS A 189 14.33 -8.92 -10.27
C LYS A 189 14.77 -7.80 -11.21
N ILE A 190 15.86 -7.14 -10.85
CA ILE A 190 16.64 -6.21 -11.69
C ILE A 190 18.05 -6.75 -11.95
N ASP A 191 18.80 -6.10 -12.85
CA ASP A 191 20.25 -6.25 -12.89
C ASP A 191 20.89 -5.41 -11.76
N ALA A 192 21.28 -6.08 -10.68
CA ALA A 192 21.91 -5.44 -9.51
C ALA A 192 23.38 -5.05 -9.74
N THR A 193 23.78 -4.79 -10.99
CA THR A 193 25.09 -4.21 -11.35
C THR A 193 24.99 -2.78 -11.91
N SER A 194 23.79 -2.31 -12.25
CA SER A 194 23.56 -1.00 -12.85
C SER A 194 23.22 0.08 -11.82
N LYS A 195 23.84 1.26 -11.93
CA LYS A 195 23.81 2.31 -10.89
C LYS A 195 22.48 3.02 -10.70
N ASP A 196 21.58 3.01 -11.70
CA ASP A 196 20.26 3.63 -11.58
C ASP A 196 19.17 2.60 -11.20
N GLY A 197 19.56 1.58 -10.44
CA GLY A 197 18.63 0.55 -9.97
C GLY A 197 18.27 -0.51 -11.02
N GLY A 198 18.98 -0.59 -12.15
CA GLY A 198 18.82 -1.66 -13.13
C GLY A 198 18.95 -1.20 -14.59
N ASP A 199 19.41 -2.09 -15.47
CA ASP A 199 19.44 -1.83 -16.91
C ASP A 199 18.08 -2.09 -17.57
N GLU A 200 17.74 -1.28 -18.55
CA GLU A 200 16.49 -1.40 -19.35
C GLU A 200 16.73 -2.00 -20.74
N SER A 201 17.90 -2.61 -20.95
CA SER A 201 18.26 -3.18 -22.25
C SER A 201 19.25 -4.32 -22.12
N GLY A 202 19.19 -5.25 -23.08
CA GLY A 202 20.15 -6.36 -23.16
C GLY A 202 20.03 -7.40 -22.05
N LEU A 203 18.93 -7.41 -21.29
CA LEU A 203 18.69 -8.37 -20.22
C LEU A 203 18.57 -9.79 -20.78
N THR A 204 19.12 -10.78 -20.07
CA THR A 204 19.30 -12.15 -20.62
C THR A 204 18.66 -13.27 -19.82
N TRP A 205 18.11 -12.98 -18.64
CA TRP A 205 17.44 -13.98 -17.81
C TRP A 205 15.99 -14.21 -18.27
N GLU A 206 15.35 -15.22 -17.68
CA GLU A 206 13.99 -15.62 -18.04
C GLU A 206 12.95 -14.62 -17.50
N THR A 207 12.07 -14.17 -18.39
CA THR A 207 10.89 -13.35 -18.04
C THR A 207 9.75 -14.21 -17.51
N TYR A 208 8.75 -13.59 -16.87
CA TYR A 208 7.56 -14.33 -16.45
C TYR A 208 6.67 -14.74 -17.65
N ALA A 209 6.69 -13.98 -18.75
CA ALA A 209 6.01 -14.36 -19.99
C ALA A 209 6.54 -15.70 -20.55
N GLU A 210 7.86 -15.92 -20.50
CA GLU A 210 8.47 -17.21 -20.86
C GLU A 210 8.08 -18.33 -19.88
N ALA A 211 8.03 -18.04 -18.59
CA ALA A 211 7.59 -19.02 -17.59
C ALA A 211 6.12 -19.46 -17.81
N LEU A 212 5.23 -18.51 -18.14
CA LEU A 212 3.84 -18.78 -18.51
C LEU A 212 3.74 -19.58 -19.83
N GLN A 213 4.51 -19.18 -20.85
CA GLN A 213 4.60 -19.88 -22.13
C GLN A 213 4.97 -21.36 -21.93
N ARG A 214 5.99 -21.62 -21.10
CA ARG A 214 6.46 -22.98 -20.80
C ARG A 214 5.42 -23.80 -20.04
N ALA A 215 4.62 -23.18 -19.17
CA ALA A 215 3.54 -23.84 -18.44
C ALA A 215 2.26 -24.05 -19.28
N GLY A 216 2.24 -23.60 -20.54
CA GLY A 216 1.07 -23.70 -21.42
C GLY A 216 -0.03 -22.68 -21.09
N VAL A 217 0.28 -21.66 -20.29
CA VAL A 217 -0.66 -20.57 -19.98
C VAL A 217 -0.64 -19.55 -21.11
N THR A 218 -1.80 -19.21 -21.65
CA THR A 218 -1.90 -18.26 -22.75
C THR A 218 -1.64 -16.83 -22.27
N TRP A 219 -0.85 -16.07 -23.03
CA TRP A 219 -0.53 -14.68 -22.68
C TRP A 219 -0.36 -13.79 -23.91
N LYS A 220 -0.52 -12.47 -23.71
CA LYS A 220 -0.34 -11.44 -24.74
C LYS A 220 -0.06 -10.07 -24.12
N VAL A 221 0.68 -9.24 -24.84
CA VAL A 221 0.82 -7.80 -24.59
C VAL A 221 -0.06 -7.05 -25.58
N TYR A 222 -0.97 -6.23 -25.07
CA TYR A 222 -1.75 -5.26 -25.85
C TYR A 222 -1.03 -3.92 -25.83
N GLN A 223 -0.44 -3.56 -26.96
CA GLN A 223 0.34 -2.34 -27.14
C GLN A 223 0.25 -1.84 -28.58
N ASN A 224 0.71 -0.61 -28.82
CA ASN A 224 1.20 -0.18 -30.12
C ASN A 224 2.74 -0.15 -30.07
N ALA A 225 3.43 -1.03 -30.78
CA ALA A 225 4.89 -1.17 -30.70
C ALA A 225 5.67 0.05 -31.21
N GLN A 226 5.01 0.98 -31.89
CA GLN A 226 5.59 2.25 -32.34
C GLN A 226 5.26 3.42 -31.41
N ASP A 227 4.39 3.21 -30.41
CA ASP A 227 3.85 4.25 -29.52
C ASP A 227 3.47 3.59 -28.18
N ASN A 228 4.46 3.12 -27.43
CA ASN A 228 4.27 2.47 -26.12
C ASN A 228 5.16 3.08 -25.03
N TYR A 229 5.76 4.25 -25.30
CA TYR A 229 6.64 4.99 -24.38
C TYR A 229 7.80 4.20 -23.76
N GLY A 230 8.17 3.04 -24.32
CA GLY A 230 9.19 2.17 -23.71
C GLY A 230 8.68 1.35 -22.51
N ASP A 231 7.37 1.37 -22.24
CA ASP A 231 6.73 0.75 -21.07
C ASP A 231 6.52 -0.76 -21.19
N ASN A 232 6.75 -1.32 -22.38
CA ASN A 232 6.77 -2.76 -22.58
C ASN A 232 8.11 -3.33 -22.07
N GLY A 233 8.13 -3.74 -20.80
CA GLY A 233 9.34 -4.29 -20.17
C GLY A 233 9.89 -5.56 -20.81
N LEU A 234 9.14 -6.27 -21.67
CA LEU A 234 9.70 -7.38 -22.46
C LEU A 234 10.74 -6.88 -23.47
N ALA A 235 10.62 -5.64 -23.95
CA ALA A 235 11.56 -5.02 -24.88
C ALA A 235 12.97 -4.83 -24.27
N TYR A 236 13.11 -4.94 -22.94
CA TYR A 236 14.40 -4.86 -22.26
C TYR A 236 15.23 -6.14 -22.43
N PHE A 237 14.57 -7.26 -22.81
CA PHE A 237 15.16 -8.59 -22.85
C PHE A 237 15.61 -8.98 -24.26
N LYS A 238 16.85 -9.46 -24.37
CA LYS A 238 17.48 -9.84 -25.63
C LYS A 238 16.67 -10.86 -26.43
N LYS A 239 16.04 -11.83 -25.76
CA LYS A 239 15.22 -12.85 -26.44
C LYS A 239 14.02 -12.25 -27.18
N PHE A 240 13.41 -11.19 -26.64
CA PHE A 240 12.27 -10.52 -27.26
C PHE A 240 12.71 -9.57 -28.37
N THR A 241 13.81 -8.85 -28.19
CA THR A 241 14.35 -7.97 -29.23
C THR A 241 14.96 -8.73 -30.41
N ASP A 242 15.46 -9.95 -30.18
CA ASP A 242 15.95 -10.85 -31.23
C ASP A 242 14.81 -11.63 -31.93
N ALA A 243 13.63 -11.77 -31.31
CA ALA A 243 12.48 -12.48 -31.89
C ALA A 243 11.93 -11.78 -33.14
N ARG A 244 11.30 -12.54 -34.04
CA ARG A 244 10.80 -12.07 -35.35
C ARG A 244 9.38 -12.60 -35.61
N PRO A 245 8.61 -12.00 -36.55
CA PRO A 245 7.26 -12.48 -36.88
C PRO A 245 7.20 -14.00 -37.11
N GLY A 246 6.23 -14.66 -36.48
CA GLY A 246 6.08 -16.12 -36.46
C GLY A 246 6.72 -16.80 -35.24
N ASP A 247 7.56 -16.10 -34.47
CA ASP A 247 7.97 -16.51 -33.13
C ASP A 247 6.90 -16.06 -32.11
N PRO A 248 6.36 -16.96 -31.26
CA PRO A 248 5.41 -16.59 -30.22
C PRO A 248 5.86 -15.45 -29.30
N LEU A 249 7.17 -15.31 -29.03
CA LEU A 249 7.69 -14.20 -28.23
C LEU A 249 7.51 -12.84 -28.93
N TRP A 250 7.67 -12.81 -30.26
CA TRP A 250 7.41 -11.61 -31.05
C TRP A 250 5.90 -11.39 -31.23
N ASP A 251 5.17 -12.43 -31.68
CA ASP A 251 3.76 -12.33 -32.04
C ASP A 251 2.89 -11.92 -30.84
N ARG A 252 3.25 -12.36 -29.62
CA ARG A 252 2.49 -12.07 -28.39
C ARG A 252 3.09 -10.96 -27.55
N GLY A 253 4.41 -10.75 -27.62
CA GLY A 253 5.14 -9.83 -26.74
C GLY A 253 5.57 -8.51 -27.37
N MET A 254 5.76 -8.48 -28.70
CA MET A 254 6.38 -7.34 -29.40
C MET A 254 5.52 -6.76 -30.53
N ALA A 255 4.55 -7.50 -31.04
CA ALA A 255 3.67 -7.02 -32.11
C ALA A 255 2.70 -5.93 -31.63
N SER A 256 2.33 -5.02 -32.54
CA SER A 256 1.24 -4.06 -32.31
C SER A 256 -0.12 -4.76 -32.41
N VAL A 257 -1.10 -4.27 -31.65
CA VAL A 257 -2.51 -4.59 -31.89
C VAL A 257 -2.94 -4.11 -33.30
N PRO A 258 -3.99 -4.71 -33.90
CA PRO A 258 -4.51 -4.24 -35.17
C PRO A 258 -4.95 -2.77 -35.10
N ARG A 259 -4.54 -1.98 -36.10
CA ARG A 259 -4.97 -0.59 -36.25
C ARG A 259 -6.44 -0.54 -36.70
N VAL A 260 -7.30 0.13 -35.94
CA VAL A 260 -8.73 0.30 -36.27
C VAL A 260 -9.05 1.78 -36.55
N THR A 261 -8.56 2.66 -35.69
CA THR A 261 -8.77 4.11 -35.70
C THR A 261 -7.45 4.86 -35.94
N GLY A 262 -6.32 4.27 -35.53
CA GLY A 262 -5.01 4.94 -35.50
C GLY A 262 -4.73 5.70 -34.21
N SER A 263 -5.67 5.72 -33.26
CA SER A 263 -5.46 6.16 -31.88
C SER A 263 -5.00 4.95 -31.06
N THR A 264 -3.80 5.02 -30.47
CA THR A 264 -3.23 3.93 -29.66
C THR A 264 -4.18 3.40 -28.57
N PRO A 265 -4.78 4.24 -27.69
CA PRO A 265 -5.68 3.72 -26.65
C PRO A 265 -6.95 3.07 -27.22
N ASP A 266 -7.51 3.62 -28.31
CA ASP A 266 -8.71 3.08 -28.95
C ASP A 266 -8.44 1.75 -29.66
N ASP A 267 -7.29 1.64 -30.34
CA ASP A 267 -6.89 0.42 -31.04
C ASP A 267 -6.59 -0.72 -30.05
N ILE A 268 -5.97 -0.40 -28.91
CA ILE A 268 -5.78 -1.35 -27.80
C ILE A 268 -7.13 -1.81 -27.24
N ALA A 269 -8.03 -0.87 -26.93
CA ALA A 269 -9.35 -1.19 -26.40
C ALA A 269 -10.19 -2.01 -27.41
N ALA A 270 -10.09 -1.69 -28.70
CA ALA A 270 -10.75 -2.44 -29.77
C ALA A 270 -10.23 -3.89 -29.86
N ALA A 271 -8.92 -4.10 -29.72
CA ALA A 271 -8.32 -5.43 -29.72
C ALA A 271 -8.73 -6.25 -28.48
N ILE A 272 -8.71 -5.66 -27.29
CA ILE A 272 -9.19 -6.32 -26.06
C ILE A 272 -10.68 -6.69 -26.21
N ARG A 273 -11.50 -5.76 -26.71
CA ARG A 273 -12.92 -6.00 -26.95
C ARG A 273 -13.16 -7.14 -27.94
N ALA A 274 -12.38 -7.19 -29.03
CA ALA A 274 -12.49 -8.25 -30.02
C ALA A 274 -12.20 -9.62 -29.41
N ASP A 275 -11.12 -9.74 -28.64
CA ASP A 275 -10.75 -10.98 -27.97
C ASP A 275 -11.77 -11.37 -26.88
N ALA A 276 -12.31 -10.40 -26.13
CA ALA A 276 -13.36 -10.64 -25.12
C ALA A 276 -14.67 -11.13 -25.75
N VAL A 277 -15.15 -10.50 -26.81
CA VAL A 277 -16.40 -10.89 -27.51
C VAL A 277 -16.24 -12.24 -28.21
N ALA A 278 -15.06 -12.54 -28.75
CA ALA A 278 -14.78 -13.83 -29.38
C ALA A 278 -14.55 -14.99 -28.37
N GLY A 279 -14.43 -14.69 -27.08
CA GLY A 279 -14.08 -15.70 -26.06
C GLY A 279 -12.64 -16.19 -26.17
N THR A 280 -11.75 -15.38 -26.74
CA THR A 280 -10.34 -15.68 -27.00
C THR A 280 -9.37 -14.80 -26.21
N LEU A 281 -9.86 -14.04 -25.22
CA LEU A 281 -9.01 -13.26 -24.32
C LEU A 281 -7.96 -14.20 -23.66
N PRO A 282 -6.66 -13.86 -23.69
CA PRO A 282 -5.63 -14.67 -23.05
C PRO A 282 -5.86 -14.82 -21.55
N GLN A 283 -5.31 -15.88 -20.96
CA GLN A 283 -5.31 -16.06 -19.51
C GLN A 283 -4.55 -14.91 -18.82
N VAL A 284 -3.40 -14.48 -19.36
CA VAL A 284 -2.65 -13.32 -18.85
C VAL A 284 -2.51 -12.26 -19.93
N SER A 285 -2.98 -11.05 -19.64
CA SER A 285 -2.89 -9.92 -20.56
C SER A 285 -2.15 -8.76 -19.90
N TRP A 286 -1.08 -8.28 -20.51
CA TRP A 286 -0.49 -6.99 -20.15
C TRP A 286 -0.99 -5.91 -21.10
N VAL A 287 -1.31 -4.74 -20.57
CA VAL A 287 -1.78 -3.59 -21.34
C VAL A 287 -0.78 -2.46 -21.15
N VAL A 288 -0.25 -1.95 -22.27
CA VAL A 288 0.79 -0.91 -22.28
C VAL A 288 0.26 0.31 -23.01
N ALA A 289 0.13 1.42 -22.29
CA ALA A 289 -0.30 2.70 -22.84
C ALA A 289 0.81 3.35 -23.70
N ASN A 290 0.45 4.38 -24.46
CA ASN A 290 1.40 5.39 -24.90
C ASN A 290 1.54 6.49 -23.84
N GLU A 291 2.53 7.37 -24.03
CA GLU A 291 2.85 8.45 -23.07
C GLU A 291 1.60 9.25 -22.67
N ALA A 292 0.83 9.73 -23.65
CA ALA A 292 -0.33 10.58 -23.41
C ALA A 292 -1.40 9.96 -22.49
N PHE A 293 -1.45 8.63 -22.39
CA PHE A 293 -2.45 7.90 -21.60
C PHE A 293 -1.82 7.05 -20.48
N SER A 294 -0.49 7.14 -20.29
CA SER A 294 0.23 6.40 -19.24
C SER A 294 0.09 7.04 -17.86
N GLU A 295 -0.37 8.28 -17.79
CA GLU A 295 -0.28 9.15 -16.60
C GLU A 295 1.16 9.50 -16.19
N HIS A 296 2.17 9.26 -17.03
CA HIS A 296 3.49 9.87 -16.84
C HIS A 296 3.31 11.38 -16.55
N PRO A 297 4.04 12.04 -15.66
CA PRO A 297 3.69 13.39 -15.14
C PRO A 297 3.44 14.52 -16.15
N PHE A 298 3.88 14.37 -17.41
CA PHE A 298 3.49 15.26 -18.53
C PHE A 298 2.11 14.92 -19.12
N ALA A 299 1.69 13.67 -19.00
CA ALA A 299 0.37 13.15 -19.28
C ALA A 299 -0.57 13.30 -18.05
N PRO A 300 -1.68 14.03 -18.22
CA PRO A 300 -2.58 14.36 -17.13
C PRO A 300 -3.39 13.12 -16.66
N PRO A 301 -3.72 13.03 -15.36
CA PRO A 301 -4.53 11.94 -14.80
C PRO A 301 -5.87 11.70 -15.52
N GLY A 302 -6.46 12.73 -16.12
CA GLY A 302 -7.69 12.60 -16.90
C GLY A 302 -7.56 11.69 -18.12
N ASP A 303 -6.45 11.77 -18.85
CA ASP A 303 -6.19 10.90 -20.01
C ASP A 303 -6.02 9.44 -19.57
N GLY A 304 -5.26 9.21 -18.50
CA GLY A 304 -5.14 7.86 -17.92
C GLY A 304 -6.46 7.28 -17.42
N ALA A 305 -7.29 8.09 -16.75
CA ALA A 305 -8.65 7.69 -16.37
C ALA A 305 -9.47 7.24 -17.59
N HIS A 306 -9.35 7.97 -18.71
CA HIS A 306 -10.01 7.60 -19.96
C HIS A 306 -9.53 6.24 -20.48
N PHE A 307 -8.22 6.00 -20.49
CA PHE A 307 -7.67 4.73 -20.94
C PHE A 307 -8.06 3.55 -20.05
N VAL A 308 -8.01 3.72 -18.73
CA VAL A 308 -8.51 2.72 -17.77
C VAL A 308 -9.98 2.40 -18.03
N ASP A 309 -10.82 3.41 -18.26
CA ASP A 309 -12.24 3.22 -18.59
C ASP A 309 -12.44 2.51 -19.94
N LEU A 310 -11.62 2.81 -20.96
CA LEU A 310 -11.65 2.11 -22.25
C LEU A 310 -11.35 0.61 -22.08
N VAL A 311 -10.30 0.26 -21.34
CA VAL A 311 -9.93 -1.14 -21.04
C VAL A 311 -11.05 -1.84 -20.26
N HIS A 312 -11.56 -1.19 -19.22
CA HIS A 312 -12.65 -1.72 -18.40
C HIS A 312 -13.92 -1.97 -19.23
N ARG A 313 -14.31 -1.03 -20.10
CA ARG A 313 -15.45 -1.18 -21.03
C ARG A 313 -15.21 -2.25 -22.10
N ALA A 314 -13.97 -2.40 -22.59
CA ALA A 314 -13.62 -3.43 -23.56
C ALA A 314 -13.82 -4.84 -22.98
N LEU A 315 -13.40 -5.06 -21.73
CA LEU A 315 -13.66 -6.30 -20.99
C LEU A 315 -15.16 -6.51 -20.73
N ALA A 316 -15.87 -5.44 -20.34
CA ALA A 316 -17.31 -5.47 -20.08
C ALA A 316 -18.19 -5.71 -21.32
N ALA A 317 -17.62 -5.66 -22.54
CA ALA A 317 -18.35 -5.96 -23.77
C ALA A 317 -18.86 -7.41 -23.83
N ASN A 318 -18.27 -8.31 -23.03
CA ASN A 318 -18.78 -9.66 -22.80
C ASN A 318 -18.94 -9.88 -21.28
N PRO A 319 -20.18 -9.99 -20.76
CA PRO A 319 -20.43 -10.21 -19.34
C PRO A 319 -19.72 -11.45 -18.76
N GLU A 320 -19.61 -12.54 -19.53
CA GLU A 320 -18.91 -13.76 -19.08
C GLU A 320 -17.42 -13.53 -18.83
N VAL A 321 -16.79 -12.72 -19.69
CA VAL A 321 -15.37 -12.37 -19.57
C VAL A 321 -15.20 -11.44 -18.38
N PHE A 322 -16.00 -10.38 -18.29
CA PHE A 322 -15.91 -9.41 -17.20
C PHE A 322 -16.10 -10.08 -15.84
N ASP A 323 -17.11 -10.94 -15.71
CA ASP A 323 -17.45 -11.63 -14.46
C ASP A 323 -16.44 -12.73 -14.07
N SER A 324 -15.47 -13.05 -14.93
CA SER A 324 -14.39 -14.00 -14.65
C SER A 324 -12.99 -13.40 -14.73
N THR A 325 -12.89 -12.07 -14.78
CA THR A 325 -11.63 -11.33 -14.93
C THR A 325 -11.18 -10.68 -13.63
N VAL A 326 -9.87 -10.66 -13.42
CA VAL A 326 -9.18 -9.76 -12.48
C VAL A 326 -8.43 -8.72 -13.30
N LEU A 327 -8.76 -7.43 -13.14
CA LEU A 327 -7.97 -6.33 -13.67
C LEU A 327 -7.18 -5.67 -12.53
N PHE A 328 -5.86 -5.81 -12.58
CA PHE A 328 -4.94 -5.07 -11.72
C PHE A 328 -4.60 -3.74 -12.37
N LEU A 329 -4.94 -2.64 -11.69
CA LEU A 329 -4.44 -1.31 -12.00
C LEU A 329 -3.42 -0.93 -10.93
N ASN A 330 -2.15 -0.89 -11.32
CA ASN A 330 -1.07 -0.43 -10.47
C ASN A 330 -0.27 0.68 -11.15
N TYR A 331 0.67 1.25 -10.42
CA TYR A 331 1.62 2.24 -10.92
C TYR A 331 3.03 1.71 -10.69
N ASP A 332 3.96 2.09 -11.53
CA ASP A 332 5.34 1.61 -11.51
C ASP A 332 6.19 2.26 -10.39
N GLU A 333 6.14 3.57 -10.23
CA GLU A 333 6.82 4.33 -9.19
C GLU A 333 6.07 5.64 -8.88
N ASN A 334 6.64 6.52 -8.05
CA ASN A 334 5.93 7.63 -7.43
C ASN A 334 6.18 9.02 -8.05
N ASP A 335 6.95 9.16 -9.13
CA ASP A 335 7.45 10.42 -9.70
C ASP A 335 8.21 11.26 -8.65
N GLY A 336 8.71 10.63 -7.58
CA GLY A 336 9.20 11.40 -6.43
C GLY A 336 8.11 12.20 -5.70
N PHE A 337 6.80 12.09 -6.01
CA PHE A 337 5.73 12.61 -5.16
C PHE A 337 5.78 11.97 -3.78
N PHE A 338 5.51 12.78 -2.76
CA PHE A 338 5.61 12.41 -1.36
C PHE A 338 4.71 11.24 -0.98
N ASP A 339 5.26 10.33 -0.18
CA ASP A 339 4.51 9.35 0.59
C ASP A 339 5.05 9.27 2.01
N HIS A 340 4.16 9.30 3.00
CA HIS A 340 4.56 9.38 4.40
C HIS A 340 5.03 8.06 5.01
N VAL A 341 4.78 6.94 4.35
CA VAL A 341 5.11 5.61 4.87
C VAL A 341 6.50 5.24 4.40
N ALA A 342 7.43 5.13 5.35
CA ALA A 342 8.76 4.61 5.08
C ALA A 342 8.63 3.18 4.56
N PRO A 343 9.22 2.85 3.40
CA PRO A 343 9.04 1.55 2.81
C PRO A 343 9.77 0.46 3.61
N PRO A 344 9.24 -0.78 3.65
CA PRO A 344 9.94 -1.93 4.19
C PRO A 344 11.21 -2.18 3.39
N VAL A 345 12.35 -2.30 4.07
CA VAL A 345 13.63 -2.61 3.45
C VAL A 345 14.18 -3.89 4.06
N ALA A 346 14.84 -4.72 3.25
CA ALA A 346 15.48 -5.93 3.73
C ALA A 346 16.55 -5.63 4.78
N PRO A 347 16.86 -6.53 5.73
CA PRO A 347 18.02 -6.37 6.60
C PRO A 347 19.34 -6.34 5.80
N PRO A 348 20.35 -5.55 6.20
CA PRO A 348 21.66 -5.52 5.54
C PRO A 348 22.26 -6.91 5.33
N GLY A 349 22.81 -7.14 4.12
CA GLY A 349 23.38 -8.43 3.73
C GLY A 349 22.37 -9.43 3.17
N THR A 350 21.09 -9.06 3.02
CA THR A 350 20.09 -9.91 2.37
C THR A 350 20.43 -10.12 0.89
N PRO A 351 20.62 -11.37 0.41
CA PRO A 351 20.98 -11.64 -0.98
C PRO A 351 19.93 -11.14 -1.97
N GLY A 352 20.37 -10.38 -2.98
CA GLY A 352 19.51 -9.88 -4.07
C GLY A 352 18.66 -8.66 -3.72
N GLU A 353 18.84 -8.05 -2.55
CA GLU A 353 18.07 -6.86 -2.11
C GLU A 353 18.95 -5.61 -1.91
N TYR A 354 20.22 -5.67 -2.32
CA TYR A 354 21.18 -4.58 -2.21
C TYR A 354 21.97 -4.38 -3.50
N LEU A 355 22.24 -3.11 -3.80
CA LEU A 355 23.12 -2.64 -4.88
C LEU A 355 24.08 -1.60 -4.27
N ASP A 356 25.39 -1.83 -4.38
CA ASP A 356 26.43 -0.94 -3.84
C ASP A 356 26.23 -0.53 -2.36
N GLY A 357 25.73 -1.46 -1.54
CA GLY A 357 25.50 -1.25 -0.10
C GLY A 357 24.23 -0.46 0.23
N LEU A 358 23.47 -0.03 -0.79
CA LEU A 358 22.16 0.58 -0.64
C LEU A 358 21.06 -0.44 -0.93
N PRO A 359 19.91 -0.36 -0.23
CA PRO A 359 18.81 -1.27 -0.47
C PRO A 359 18.17 -1.00 -1.83
N ILE A 360 17.84 -2.06 -2.57
CA ILE A 360 17.09 -1.93 -3.83
C ILE A 360 15.68 -1.42 -3.55
N GLY A 361 15.04 -1.94 -2.52
CA GLY A 361 13.68 -1.59 -2.14
C GLY A 361 13.22 -2.29 -0.85
N LEU A 362 11.92 -2.32 -0.57
CA LEU A 362 10.85 -1.80 -1.42
C LEU A 362 10.96 -0.28 -1.61
N GLY A 363 10.41 0.23 -2.70
CA GLY A 363 10.28 1.66 -2.97
C GLY A 363 9.06 2.27 -2.29
N PHE A 364 8.73 3.52 -2.57
CA PHE A 364 7.58 4.21 -1.96
C PHE A 364 6.23 3.61 -2.36
N ARG A 365 5.17 3.90 -1.59
CA ARG A 365 3.84 3.41 -1.93
C ARG A 365 3.32 4.03 -3.22
N VAL A 366 2.71 3.19 -4.04
CA VAL A 366 2.05 3.55 -5.28
C VAL A 366 0.65 2.95 -5.31
N PRO A 367 -0.32 3.54 -6.02
CA PRO A 367 -1.67 2.98 -6.04
C PRO A 367 -1.73 1.56 -6.59
N MET A 368 -2.62 0.76 -6.01
CA MET A 368 -3.04 -0.54 -6.52
C MET A 368 -4.53 -0.74 -6.26
N LEU A 369 -5.29 -0.85 -7.35
CA LEU A 369 -6.71 -1.14 -7.38
C LEU A 369 -6.93 -2.49 -8.04
N VAL A 370 -7.72 -3.35 -7.41
CA VAL A 370 -8.03 -4.68 -7.94
C VAL A 370 -9.48 -4.70 -8.38
N MET A 371 -9.72 -4.56 -9.68
CA MET A 371 -11.05 -4.52 -10.28
C MET A 371 -11.50 -5.93 -10.66
N SER A 372 -12.45 -6.48 -9.91
CA SER A 372 -12.95 -7.83 -10.11
C SER A 372 -14.28 -8.04 -9.37
N PRO A 373 -15.14 -9.01 -9.75
CA PRO A 373 -16.33 -9.33 -8.98
C PRO A 373 -16.06 -9.68 -7.52
N TRP A 374 -14.92 -10.33 -7.26
CA TRP A 374 -14.51 -10.78 -5.92
C TRP A 374 -13.89 -9.69 -5.04
N THR A 375 -13.73 -8.46 -5.56
CA THR A 375 -13.15 -7.33 -4.82
C THR A 375 -14.14 -6.18 -4.61
N ARG A 376 -15.40 -6.38 -4.97
CA ARG A 376 -16.45 -5.36 -4.82
C ARG A 376 -16.77 -5.07 -3.36
N GLY A 377 -17.10 -3.81 -3.09
CA GLY A 377 -17.51 -3.33 -1.75
C GLY A 377 -16.63 -2.23 -1.16
N GLY A 378 -15.67 -1.68 -1.93
CA GLY A 378 -14.84 -0.56 -1.48
C GLY A 378 -13.87 -0.93 -0.36
N TRP A 379 -13.35 -2.16 -0.39
CA TRP A 379 -12.48 -2.72 0.63
C TRP A 379 -11.09 -2.06 0.63
N VAL A 380 -10.41 -2.10 1.77
CA VAL A 380 -8.97 -1.81 1.86
C VAL A 380 -8.19 -3.06 2.26
N SER A 381 -7.01 -3.26 1.68
CA SER A 381 -6.01 -4.21 2.18
C SER A 381 -4.73 -3.47 2.58
N SER A 382 -4.28 -3.72 3.81
CA SER A 382 -3.03 -3.19 4.39
C SER A 382 -1.95 -4.26 4.53
N GLU A 383 -2.09 -5.38 3.81
CA GLU A 383 -1.01 -6.35 3.62
C GLU A 383 0.09 -5.72 2.77
N VAL A 384 1.35 -6.03 3.08
CA VAL A 384 2.50 -5.46 2.39
C VAL A 384 2.64 -6.12 1.02
N PHE A 385 2.63 -5.33 -0.04
CA PHE A 385 2.77 -5.81 -1.42
C PHE A 385 3.81 -5.00 -2.20
N ASP A 386 4.28 -5.58 -3.30
CA ASP A 386 5.08 -4.92 -4.34
C ASP A 386 4.72 -5.47 -5.72
N HIS A 387 5.40 -5.07 -6.80
CA HIS A 387 5.12 -5.58 -8.15
C HIS A 387 5.33 -7.10 -8.29
N THR A 388 6.23 -7.69 -7.50
CA THR A 388 6.37 -9.15 -7.46
C THR A 388 5.14 -9.85 -6.90
N SER A 389 4.28 -9.14 -6.15
CA SER A 389 3.02 -9.67 -5.63
C SER A 389 2.02 -9.99 -6.75
N VAL A 390 2.07 -9.27 -7.88
CA VAL A 390 1.29 -9.58 -9.10
C VAL A 390 1.74 -10.92 -9.68
N LEU A 391 3.06 -11.13 -9.80
CA LEU A 391 3.60 -12.40 -10.26
C LEU A 391 3.20 -13.55 -9.34
N ARG A 392 3.29 -13.34 -8.02
CA ARG A 392 2.91 -14.35 -7.02
C ARG A 392 1.43 -14.68 -7.04
N PHE A 393 0.55 -13.72 -7.33
CA PHE A 393 -0.85 -14.01 -7.59
C PHE A 393 -0.99 -14.98 -8.77
N LEU A 394 -0.30 -14.71 -9.88
CA LEU A 394 -0.30 -15.59 -11.05
C LEU A 394 0.28 -16.97 -10.73
N GLU A 395 1.31 -17.08 -9.89
CA GLU A 395 1.83 -18.39 -9.43
C GLU A 395 0.75 -19.18 -8.67
N LYS A 396 0.03 -18.53 -7.76
CA LYS A 396 -1.05 -19.16 -6.99
C LYS A 396 -2.22 -19.57 -7.89
N TRP A 397 -2.60 -18.69 -8.80
CA TRP A 397 -3.70 -18.90 -9.72
C TRP A 397 -3.40 -20.02 -10.72
N THR A 398 -2.26 -19.99 -11.39
CA THR A 398 -1.85 -21.03 -12.34
C THR A 398 -1.66 -22.39 -11.67
N ALA A 399 -1.19 -22.43 -10.42
CA ALA A 399 -1.17 -23.66 -9.63
C ALA A 399 -2.59 -24.18 -9.34
N ALA A 400 -3.54 -23.30 -9.01
CA ALA A 400 -4.95 -23.68 -8.81
C ALA A 400 -5.62 -24.20 -10.11
N LEU A 401 -5.15 -23.75 -11.28
CA LEU A 401 -5.57 -24.25 -12.59
C LEU A 401 -4.89 -25.57 -13.00
N GLY A 402 -3.90 -26.05 -12.25
CA GLY A 402 -3.12 -27.26 -12.59
C GLY A 402 -1.99 -27.03 -13.61
N THR A 403 -1.64 -25.78 -13.91
CA THR A 403 -0.56 -25.38 -14.84
C THR A 403 0.45 -24.46 -14.16
N PRO A 404 1.08 -24.89 -13.03
CA PRO A 404 1.88 -24.01 -12.19
C PRO A 404 3.01 -23.30 -12.96
N ALA A 405 2.98 -21.98 -12.98
CA ALA A 405 4.00 -21.13 -13.58
C ALA A 405 4.68 -20.30 -12.48
N ALA A 406 5.85 -20.75 -12.00
CA ALA A 406 6.63 -20.04 -10.98
C ALA A 406 7.60 -19.03 -11.61
N CYS A 407 7.69 -17.83 -11.05
CA CYS A 407 8.69 -16.84 -11.40
C CYS A 407 10.05 -17.23 -10.79
N PRO A 408 11.09 -17.41 -11.62
CA PRO A 408 12.36 -17.96 -11.15
C PRO A 408 13.22 -16.98 -10.34
N HIS A 409 12.89 -15.69 -10.31
CA HIS A 409 13.84 -14.66 -9.85
C HIS A 409 13.38 -13.83 -8.65
N ILE A 410 12.14 -14.00 -8.17
CA ILE A 410 11.70 -13.34 -6.94
C ILE A 410 12.58 -13.81 -5.78
N SER A 411 13.22 -12.86 -5.10
CA SER A 411 14.14 -13.16 -4.00
C SER A 411 13.45 -13.92 -2.86
N ALA A 412 14.25 -14.65 -2.08
CA ALA A 412 13.74 -15.35 -0.90
C ALA A 412 13.12 -14.38 0.12
N TRP A 413 13.66 -13.17 0.26
CA TRP A 413 13.14 -12.17 1.19
C TRP A 413 11.79 -11.63 0.75
N ARG A 414 11.63 -11.25 -0.53
CA ARG A 414 10.33 -10.81 -1.06
C ARG A 414 9.27 -11.88 -0.93
N ARG A 415 9.60 -13.14 -1.23
CA ARG A 415 8.67 -14.28 -1.02
C ARG A 415 8.18 -14.41 0.43
N LYS A 416 8.96 -13.97 1.42
CA LYS A 416 8.57 -13.97 2.84
C LYS A 416 7.73 -12.74 3.23
N VAL A 417 8.14 -11.55 2.80
CA VAL A 417 7.62 -10.28 3.31
C VAL A 417 6.43 -9.76 2.51
N THR A 418 6.47 -9.84 1.18
CA THR A 418 5.38 -9.35 0.33
C THR A 418 4.24 -10.38 0.31
N GLY A 419 3.01 -9.93 0.13
CA GLY A 419 1.87 -10.81 -0.06
C GLY A 419 1.80 -11.37 -1.48
N ASP A 420 0.85 -12.28 -1.73
CA ASP A 420 0.59 -12.84 -3.06
C ASP A 420 -0.75 -12.35 -3.65
N LEU A 421 -1.25 -11.23 -3.13
CA LEU A 421 -2.54 -10.58 -3.43
C LEU A 421 -3.79 -11.45 -3.22
N THR A 422 -3.68 -12.75 -2.90
CA THR A 422 -4.89 -13.60 -2.74
C THR A 422 -5.80 -13.13 -1.60
N GLY A 423 -5.25 -12.47 -0.57
CA GLY A 423 -5.99 -11.90 0.55
C GLY A 423 -6.86 -10.68 0.21
N VAL A 424 -6.76 -10.10 -1.00
CA VAL A 424 -7.55 -8.94 -1.41
C VAL A 424 -8.96 -9.30 -1.91
N PHE A 425 -9.21 -10.60 -2.14
CA PHE A 425 -10.41 -11.17 -2.73
C PHE A 425 -11.34 -11.81 -1.69
N ASP A 426 -12.63 -11.74 -1.95
CA ASP A 426 -13.65 -12.61 -1.36
C ASP A 426 -14.25 -13.47 -2.46
N PHE A 427 -13.65 -14.66 -2.67
CA PHE A 427 -14.11 -15.59 -3.68
C PHE A 427 -15.50 -16.17 -3.35
N ALA A 428 -15.88 -16.21 -2.08
CA ALA A 428 -17.14 -16.80 -1.64
C ALA A 428 -18.35 -15.89 -1.90
N ASN A 429 -18.15 -14.56 -1.97
CA ASN A 429 -19.23 -13.59 -2.16
C ASN A 429 -18.94 -12.60 -3.31
N PRO A 430 -18.86 -13.08 -4.58
CA PRO A 430 -18.68 -12.19 -5.72
C PRO A 430 -19.88 -11.24 -5.92
N VAL A 431 -19.61 -10.03 -6.41
CA VAL A 431 -20.62 -9.11 -6.92
C VAL A 431 -20.35 -8.86 -8.41
N PHE A 432 -21.16 -9.49 -9.25
CA PHE A 432 -21.01 -9.48 -10.70
C PHE A 432 -21.49 -8.19 -11.36
N GLY A 433 -21.04 -7.96 -12.59
CA GLY A 433 -21.41 -6.84 -13.43
C GLY A 433 -20.67 -5.54 -13.12
N VAL A 434 -20.73 -4.62 -14.08
CA VAL A 434 -20.09 -3.30 -14.03
C VAL A 434 -20.67 -2.46 -12.90
N PRO A 435 -19.84 -1.78 -12.07
CA PRO A 435 -20.35 -0.83 -11.09
C PRO A 435 -21.13 0.29 -11.75
N ALA A 436 -22.35 0.55 -11.24
CA ALA A 436 -23.11 1.73 -11.66
C ALA A 436 -22.50 3.01 -11.07
N GLY A 437 -22.63 4.13 -11.80
CA GLY A 437 -22.29 5.45 -11.26
C GLY A 437 -20.81 5.82 -11.32
N LEU A 438 -19.99 5.11 -12.10
CA LEU A 438 -18.63 5.57 -12.39
C LEU A 438 -18.69 6.95 -13.11
N PRO A 439 -17.89 7.94 -12.66
CA PRO A 439 -17.82 9.25 -13.32
C PRO A 439 -17.40 9.12 -14.78
N SER A 440 -17.93 10.01 -15.62
CA SER A 440 -17.53 10.06 -17.03
C SER A 440 -16.07 10.47 -17.19
N THR A 441 -15.35 9.75 -18.04
CA THR A 441 -13.98 10.03 -18.47
C THR A 441 -13.92 10.57 -19.90
N ALA A 442 -15.07 10.95 -20.49
CA ALA A 442 -15.12 11.42 -21.88
C ALA A 442 -14.51 12.82 -22.08
N LYS A 443 -14.41 13.61 -21.00
CA LYS A 443 -13.73 14.91 -21.02
C LYS A 443 -12.37 14.73 -20.38
N VAL A 444 -11.34 14.98 -21.17
CA VAL A 444 -9.95 14.95 -20.71
C VAL A 444 -9.31 16.30 -20.96
N ILE A 445 -8.40 16.67 -20.06
CA ILE A 445 -7.44 17.74 -20.29
C ILE A 445 -6.36 17.03 -21.09
N GLY A 446 -6.33 17.12 -22.42
CA GLY A 446 -5.37 16.33 -23.20
C GLY A 446 -3.93 16.76 -22.95
N MET A 447 -2.97 15.84 -23.08
CA MET A 447 -1.52 16.13 -22.94
C MET A 447 -1.05 17.36 -23.75
N GLU A 448 -1.64 17.65 -24.91
CA GLU A 448 -1.33 18.85 -25.71
C GLU A 448 -1.70 20.17 -25.02
N THR A 449 -2.60 20.13 -24.03
CA THR A 449 -2.96 21.24 -23.16
C THR A 449 -1.91 21.46 -22.07
N CYS A 450 -1.18 20.40 -21.69
CA CYS A 450 -0.09 20.43 -20.72
C CYS A 450 1.25 20.97 -21.29
N ARG A 451 1.20 21.78 -22.37
CA ARG A 451 2.29 22.67 -22.83
C ARG A 451 2.90 23.44 -21.65
N PRO A 452 4.13 24.01 -21.71
CA PRO A 452 4.77 24.54 -20.52
C PRO A 452 3.87 25.54 -19.78
N LEU A 453 3.24 25.05 -18.71
CA LEU A 453 2.35 25.77 -17.83
C LEU A 453 3.12 26.10 -16.54
N PRO A 454 2.73 27.16 -15.82
CA PRO A 454 3.28 27.43 -14.50
C PRO A 454 3.07 26.23 -13.57
N ASN A 455 4.12 25.81 -12.87
CA ASN A 455 3.98 24.75 -11.88
C ASN A 455 3.05 25.18 -10.74
N PRO A 456 2.18 24.28 -10.27
CA PRO A 456 1.45 24.48 -9.02
C PRO A 456 2.36 24.87 -7.86
N ALA A 457 1.84 25.69 -6.93
CA ALA A 457 2.57 26.09 -5.73
C ALA A 457 1.69 26.03 -4.47
N PRO A 458 2.26 25.72 -3.29
CA PRO A 458 1.50 25.67 -2.03
C PRO A 458 0.81 27.00 -1.73
N GLN A 459 -0.50 26.94 -1.43
CA GLN A 459 -1.30 28.11 -1.02
C GLN A 459 -1.57 28.15 0.49
N ASN A 460 -1.18 27.10 1.21
CA ASN A 460 -1.30 26.99 2.66
C ASN A 460 -0.16 26.13 3.22
N ASN A 461 -0.08 26.06 4.55
CA ASN A 461 0.86 25.22 5.25
C ASN A 461 0.19 24.56 6.46
N ALA A 462 -0.77 23.69 6.18
CA ALA A 462 -1.48 22.90 7.18
C ALA A 462 -1.68 21.47 6.68
N LEU A 463 -1.64 20.50 7.60
CA LEU A 463 -1.89 19.10 7.26
C LEU A 463 -3.31 18.96 6.64
N PRO A 464 -3.44 18.39 5.43
CA PRO A 464 -4.74 18.17 4.84
C PRO A 464 -5.58 17.20 5.67
N ALA A 465 -6.84 17.56 5.91
CA ALA A 465 -7.78 16.66 6.58
C ALA A 465 -8.16 15.51 5.63
N GLN A 466 -8.05 14.26 6.08
CA GLN A 466 -8.56 13.09 5.36
C GLN A 466 -10.11 13.10 5.36
N GLU A 467 -10.73 12.55 4.31
CA GLU A 467 -12.18 12.33 4.27
C GLU A 467 -12.62 11.52 5.51
N PRO A 468 -13.71 11.92 6.19
CA PRO A 468 -14.16 11.22 7.38
C PRO A 468 -14.75 9.84 7.05
N GLY A 469 -14.61 8.92 7.99
CA GLY A 469 -15.21 7.58 7.93
C GLY A 469 -14.20 6.46 7.74
N THR A 470 -14.72 5.25 7.71
CA THR A 470 -13.94 4.01 7.61
C THR A 470 -14.31 3.24 6.34
N ARG A 471 -13.52 2.22 6.03
CA ARG A 471 -13.77 1.21 5.00
C ARG A 471 -13.82 -0.19 5.61
N PRO A 472 -14.53 -1.13 4.98
CA PRO A 472 -14.34 -2.54 5.30
C PRO A 472 -12.89 -2.94 4.95
N ALA A 473 -12.23 -3.69 5.82
CA ALA A 473 -10.81 -4.05 5.71
C ALA A 473 -10.61 -5.56 5.59
N ARG A 474 -9.71 -5.97 4.70
CA ARG A 474 -9.36 -7.39 4.51
C ARG A 474 -8.59 -7.93 5.72
N ALA A 475 -8.79 -9.21 6.01
CA ALA A 475 -8.04 -9.89 7.07
C ALA A 475 -6.56 -9.95 6.72
N LEU A 476 -5.68 -9.72 7.70
CA LEU A 476 -4.23 -9.68 7.46
C LEU A 476 -3.51 -10.87 8.11
N PRO A 477 -2.42 -11.37 7.51
CA PRO A 477 -1.73 -12.58 7.95
C PRO A 477 -0.63 -12.30 8.98
N TYR A 478 -0.85 -11.38 9.91
CA TYR A 478 0.15 -10.92 10.87
C TYR A 478 -0.41 -10.90 12.30
N GLN A 479 0.47 -10.89 13.29
CA GLN A 479 0.12 -10.49 14.66
C GLN A 479 1.36 -9.83 15.30
N PRO A 480 1.75 -8.64 14.82
CA PRO A 480 2.99 -8.00 15.23
C PRO A 480 2.88 -7.50 16.67
N ASN A 481 3.95 -7.67 17.45
CA ASN A 481 4.10 -7.06 18.77
C ASN A 481 5.57 -6.72 19.04
N GLY A 482 5.81 -5.78 19.95
CA GLY A 482 7.16 -5.38 20.28
C GLY A 482 7.24 -4.57 21.58
N ASN A 483 8.35 -4.76 22.28
CA ASN A 483 8.56 -4.26 23.64
C ASN A 483 10.04 -3.86 23.82
N MET A 484 10.29 -2.79 24.58
CA MET A 484 11.60 -2.63 25.21
C MET A 484 11.65 -3.55 26.42
N THR A 485 12.66 -4.42 26.52
CA THR A 485 12.72 -5.45 27.55
C THR A 485 13.54 -5.01 28.75
N ARG A 486 14.65 -4.29 28.53
CA ARG A 486 15.53 -3.81 29.60
C ARG A 486 16.48 -2.72 29.14
N LEU A 487 17.02 -2.00 30.13
CA LEU A 487 18.25 -1.23 30.01
C LEU A 487 19.39 -2.02 30.66
N GLU A 488 20.53 -2.13 29.98
CA GLU A 488 21.75 -2.68 30.56
C GLU A 488 22.80 -1.58 30.73
N PHE A 489 23.45 -1.59 31.89
CA PHE A 489 24.49 -0.62 32.27
C PHE A 489 25.84 -1.33 32.30
N GLY A 490 26.75 -0.88 31.45
CA GLY A 490 28.11 -1.39 31.35
C GLY A 490 29.16 -0.42 31.91
N ALA A 491 30.41 -0.84 31.88
CA ALA A 491 31.55 0.01 32.23
C ALA A 491 31.66 1.26 31.33
N ALA A 492 32.36 2.28 31.80
CA ALA A 492 32.67 3.50 31.06
C ALA A 492 31.45 4.23 30.46
N GLY A 493 30.29 4.19 31.16
CA GLY A 493 29.08 4.90 30.73
C GLY A 493 28.37 4.28 29.51
N LYS A 494 28.69 3.03 29.16
CA LYS A 494 27.92 2.26 28.17
C LYS A 494 26.54 1.96 28.73
N ILE A 495 25.50 2.31 27.98
CA ILE A 495 24.11 1.98 28.29
C ILE A 495 23.46 1.44 27.01
N THR A 496 22.80 0.30 27.08
CA THR A 496 22.10 -0.32 25.94
C THR A 496 20.63 -0.58 26.26
N ALA A 497 19.74 -0.21 25.33
CA ALA A 497 18.31 -0.51 25.39
C ALA A 497 18.01 -1.73 24.51
N TRP A 498 17.37 -2.75 25.09
CA TRP A 498 17.04 -4.01 24.42
C TRP A 498 15.58 -4.06 23.99
N PHE A 499 15.33 -4.62 22.81
CA PHE A 499 14.01 -4.69 22.19
C PHE A 499 13.73 -6.10 21.68
N ASP A 500 12.49 -6.53 21.85
CA ASP A 500 11.95 -7.73 21.22
C ASP A 500 10.91 -7.31 20.17
N MET A 501 10.96 -7.94 18.99
CA MET A 501 9.96 -7.83 17.93
C MET A 501 9.44 -9.23 17.63
N SER A 502 8.13 -9.40 17.62
CA SER A 502 7.50 -10.71 17.58
C SER A 502 6.32 -10.71 16.64
N ASN A 503 6.06 -11.84 16.01
CA ASN A 503 4.93 -12.05 15.11
C ASN A 503 4.24 -13.36 15.49
N LEU A 504 3.38 -13.32 16.51
CA LEU A 504 2.95 -14.51 17.25
C LEU A 504 1.43 -14.65 17.26
N GLY A 505 0.93 -15.87 17.13
CA GLY A 505 -0.50 -16.17 17.14
C GLY A 505 -0.90 -16.97 15.91
N THR A 506 -2.13 -17.47 15.88
CA THR A 506 -2.66 -18.28 14.77
C THR A 506 -2.80 -17.49 13.47
N GLU A 507 -2.93 -16.17 13.57
CA GLU A 507 -3.08 -15.28 12.41
C GLU A 507 -1.76 -14.90 11.77
N ALA A 508 -0.64 -15.03 12.49
CA ALA A 508 0.69 -14.87 11.93
C ALA A 508 0.96 -16.01 10.93
N LYS A 509 0.82 -15.71 9.64
CA LYS A 509 1.02 -16.65 8.53
C LYS A 509 2.06 -16.16 7.52
N ARG A 510 2.45 -14.89 7.59
CA ARG A 510 3.54 -14.29 6.79
C ARG A 510 4.51 -13.54 7.67
N ALA A 511 5.75 -13.39 7.19
CA ALA A 511 6.76 -12.64 7.92
C ALA A 511 6.34 -11.17 8.04
N ALA A 512 6.57 -10.58 9.22
CA ALA A 512 6.34 -9.17 9.45
C ALA A 512 7.67 -8.41 9.30
N HIS A 513 7.68 -7.34 8.51
CA HIS A 513 8.78 -6.39 8.54
C HIS A 513 8.68 -5.56 9.81
N PHE A 514 9.81 -5.22 10.40
CA PHE A 514 9.91 -4.22 11.45
C PHE A 514 11.02 -3.24 11.13
N SER A 515 10.86 -2.00 11.55
CA SER A 515 11.95 -1.04 11.55
C SER A 515 12.00 -0.25 12.85
N ILE A 516 13.20 0.04 13.34
CA ILE A 516 13.40 0.85 14.55
C ILE A 516 14.13 2.13 14.18
N HIS A 517 13.50 3.26 14.47
CA HIS A 517 13.91 4.58 14.05
C HIS A 517 14.34 5.41 15.25
N PRO A 518 15.57 5.94 15.25
CA PRO A 518 15.98 6.93 16.24
C PRO A 518 15.50 8.34 15.87
N HIS A 519 15.06 9.09 16.87
CA HIS A 519 14.59 10.47 16.70
C HIS A 519 15.57 11.49 17.31
N GLN A 520 15.25 12.04 18.48
CA GLN A 520 15.91 13.25 19.01
C GLN A 520 17.33 13.04 19.53
N HIS A 521 17.72 11.81 19.85
CA HIS A 521 18.93 11.54 20.67
C HIS A 521 19.95 10.65 19.97
N ARG A 522 19.73 10.33 18.69
CA ARG A 522 20.68 9.58 17.88
C ARG A 522 20.46 9.87 16.40
N ASN A 523 21.54 10.22 15.70
CA ASN A 523 21.51 10.54 14.28
C ASN A 523 22.04 9.36 13.46
N THR A 524 21.32 8.24 13.45
CA THR A 524 21.70 7.04 12.67
C THR A 524 20.56 6.57 11.76
N GLU A 525 20.89 5.63 10.89
CA GLU A 525 19.97 4.93 10.00
C GLU A 525 18.93 4.15 10.80
N ALA A 526 17.75 3.93 10.22
CA ALA A 526 16.77 3.02 10.78
C ALA A 526 17.26 1.57 10.69
N TRP A 527 17.06 0.79 11.76
CA TRP A 527 17.36 -0.64 11.76
C TRP A 527 16.21 -1.42 11.16
N GLN A 528 16.51 -2.42 10.33
CA GLN A 528 15.53 -3.21 9.58
C GLN A 528 15.53 -4.66 10.03
N TYR A 529 14.35 -5.23 10.22
CA TYR A 529 14.16 -6.60 10.69
C TYR A 529 13.06 -7.30 9.91
N THR A 530 13.18 -8.62 9.81
CA THR A 530 12.14 -9.51 9.28
C THR A 530 11.91 -10.59 10.32
N VAL A 531 10.67 -10.69 10.82
CA VAL A 531 10.29 -11.65 11.86
C VAL A 531 9.34 -12.67 11.26
N ASP A 532 9.79 -13.93 11.18
CA ASP A 532 9.01 -15.03 10.63
C ASP A 532 7.79 -15.35 11.55
N PRO A 533 6.70 -15.91 10.99
CA PRO A 533 5.54 -16.35 11.79
C PRO A 533 5.91 -17.24 12.97
N GLY A 534 5.34 -16.96 14.14
CA GLY A 534 5.57 -17.74 15.36
C GLY A 534 6.93 -17.51 16.01
N THR A 535 7.70 -16.50 15.57
CA THR A 535 9.04 -16.21 16.09
C THR A 535 9.13 -14.82 16.75
N THR A 536 10.23 -14.64 17.48
CA THR A 536 10.65 -13.38 18.08
C THR A 536 12.11 -13.13 17.71
N ALA A 537 12.43 -11.90 17.31
CA ALA A 537 13.79 -11.40 17.17
C ALA A 537 14.08 -10.40 18.31
N SER A 538 15.34 -10.35 18.74
CA SER A 538 15.80 -9.43 19.77
C SER A 538 17.04 -8.68 19.30
N ASP A 539 17.13 -7.39 19.63
CA ASP A 539 18.32 -6.58 19.37
C ASP A 539 18.49 -5.49 20.44
N PHE A 540 19.63 -4.82 20.45
CA PHE A 540 19.93 -3.74 21.38
C PHE A 540 20.57 -2.53 20.71
N PHE A 541 20.34 -1.37 21.30
CA PHE A 541 20.87 -0.10 20.82
C PHE A 541 21.61 0.63 21.90
N SER A 542 22.80 1.11 21.57
CA SER A 542 23.54 2.03 22.44
C SER A 542 22.78 3.35 22.61
N ILE A 543 22.55 3.72 23.87
CA ILE A 543 21.95 4.99 24.29
C ILE A 543 22.85 5.78 25.24
N GLY A 544 23.97 5.20 25.70
CA GLY A 544 24.94 5.82 26.61
C GLY A 544 25.82 6.91 25.98
N LEU A 545 27.02 7.10 26.54
CA LEU A 545 28.01 8.07 26.03
C LEU A 545 28.34 7.79 24.55
N GLY A 546 28.43 8.83 23.73
CA GLY A 546 28.63 8.72 22.27
C GLY A 546 27.36 8.46 21.46
N SER A 547 26.19 8.34 22.11
CA SER A 547 24.89 8.31 21.46
C SER A 547 23.97 9.36 22.08
N GLY A 548 23.06 8.98 22.99
CA GLY A 548 22.11 9.89 23.64
C GLY A 548 22.52 10.35 25.04
N ALA A 549 23.69 9.93 25.55
CA ALA A 549 24.14 10.17 26.92
C ALA A 549 23.10 9.74 27.99
N GLY A 550 22.40 8.64 27.72
CA GLY A 550 21.32 8.07 28.53
C GLY A 550 19.92 8.38 27.99
N LYS A 551 19.74 9.43 27.18
CA LYS A 551 18.45 9.79 26.59
C LYS A 551 18.13 8.94 25.37
N TYR A 552 16.87 8.57 25.19
CA TYR A 552 16.41 7.80 24.04
C TYR A 552 14.99 8.21 23.62
N ASP A 553 14.77 8.18 22.31
CA ASP A 553 13.47 8.35 21.65
C ASP A 553 13.51 7.46 20.41
N LEU A 554 12.90 6.27 20.53
CA LEU A 554 12.95 5.21 19.53
C LEU A 554 11.52 4.81 19.16
N SER A 555 11.22 4.78 17.86
CA SER A 555 9.96 4.23 17.35
C SER A 555 10.21 2.92 16.61
N MET A 556 9.44 1.89 16.94
CA MET A 556 9.36 0.63 16.19
C MET A 556 8.10 0.65 15.34
N TYR A 557 8.24 0.44 14.03
CA TYR A 557 7.13 0.33 13.08
C TYR A 557 7.04 -1.08 12.51
N GLY A 558 5.86 -1.45 12.02
CA GLY A 558 5.60 -2.70 11.31
C GLY A 558 4.36 -2.58 10.42
N PRO A 559 3.84 -3.71 9.89
CA PRO A 559 2.68 -3.71 9.01
C PRO A 559 1.40 -3.20 9.71
N ASN A 560 0.41 -2.80 8.91
CA ASN A 560 -0.93 -2.39 9.36
C ASN A 560 -0.94 -1.36 10.51
N ARG A 561 -0.21 -0.24 10.33
CA ARG A 561 -0.13 0.87 11.31
C ARG A 561 0.38 0.44 12.69
N PHE A 562 1.11 -0.67 12.77
CA PHE A 562 1.79 -1.05 14.00
C PHE A 562 2.87 -0.02 14.36
N LEU A 563 2.76 0.58 15.55
CA LEU A 563 3.79 1.44 16.11
C LEU A 563 3.94 1.21 17.62
N ARG A 564 5.19 1.22 18.07
CA ARG A 564 5.61 1.36 19.46
C ARG A 564 6.58 2.52 19.58
N ARG A 565 6.40 3.43 20.53
CA ARG A 565 7.39 4.51 20.79
C ARG A 565 7.85 4.49 22.23
N PHE A 566 9.15 4.59 22.42
CA PHE A 566 9.82 4.51 23.71
C PHE A 566 10.63 5.78 23.92
N ILE A 567 10.23 6.59 24.91
CA ILE A 567 10.93 7.82 25.30
C ILE A 567 11.39 7.69 26.76
N GLY A 568 12.62 8.08 27.04
CA GLY A 568 13.11 8.16 28.41
C GLY A 568 14.56 8.62 28.55
N ASP A 569 15.02 8.68 29.79
CA ASP A 569 16.38 9.05 30.16
C ASP A 569 16.89 8.06 31.21
N ALA A 570 17.92 7.27 30.86
CA ALA A 570 18.53 6.27 31.72
C ALA A 570 19.21 6.87 32.97
N ASN A 571 19.34 8.20 33.05
CA ASN A 571 19.83 8.91 34.23
C ASN A 571 18.72 9.36 35.19
N LYS A 572 17.45 9.21 34.81
CA LYS A 572 16.29 9.62 35.62
C LYS A 572 15.56 8.43 36.24
N ALA A 573 14.54 8.73 37.05
CA ALA A 573 13.75 7.73 37.77
C ALA A 573 13.07 6.71 36.82
N GLY A 574 12.72 7.12 35.60
CA GLY A 574 12.11 6.25 34.59
C GLY A 574 12.95 5.05 34.17
N LYS A 575 14.26 5.03 34.47
CA LYS A 575 15.15 3.89 34.18
C LYS A 575 14.75 2.60 34.89
N ALA A 576 14.00 2.69 35.98
CA ALA A 576 13.50 1.56 36.76
C ALA A 576 12.07 1.14 36.36
N LEU A 577 11.52 1.73 35.31
CA LEU A 577 10.15 1.51 34.86
C LEU A 577 10.13 0.86 33.49
N GLU A 578 9.18 -0.06 33.28
CA GLU A 578 8.88 -0.56 31.95
C GLU A 578 7.41 -0.92 31.81
N VAL A 579 6.90 -0.87 30.59
CA VAL A 579 5.60 -1.46 30.24
C VAL A 579 5.83 -2.48 29.13
N ALA A 580 5.34 -3.70 29.33
CA ALA A 580 5.30 -4.71 28.28
C ALA A 580 3.87 -4.93 27.79
N ALA A 581 3.67 -4.90 26.47
CA ALA A 581 2.42 -5.27 25.82
C ALA A 581 2.41 -6.76 25.44
N ARG A 582 1.25 -7.41 25.59
CA ARG A 582 0.97 -8.75 25.04
C ARG A 582 -0.49 -8.86 24.59
N TYR A 583 -0.79 -9.85 23.77
CA TYR A 583 -2.16 -10.21 23.39
C TYR A 583 -2.59 -11.47 24.11
N ALA A 584 -3.77 -11.46 24.73
CA ALA A 584 -4.36 -12.67 25.30
C ALA A 584 -5.87 -12.52 25.47
N VAL A 585 -6.54 -13.66 25.56
CA VAL A 585 -7.98 -13.74 25.83
C VAL A 585 -8.28 -13.17 27.21
N GLU A 586 -9.23 -12.25 27.24
CA GLU A 586 -9.84 -11.72 28.45
C GLU A 586 -11.09 -12.55 28.78
N GLN A 587 -11.18 -13.06 30.02
CA GLN A 587 -12.15 -14.11 30.36
C GLN A 587 -13.61 -13.62 30.37
N GLY A 588 -13.86 -12.36 30.69
CA GLY A 588 -15.19 -11.79 30.74
C GLY A 588 -15.85 -11.67 29.37
N THR A 589 -15.10 -11.20 28.36
CA THR A 589 -15.60 -11.07 26.98
C THR A 589 -15.34 -12.31 26.12
N GLY A 590 -14.37 -13.16 26.51
CA GLY A 590 -13.89 -14.28 25.70
C GLY A 590 -13.17 -13.84 24.43
N LYS A 591 -12.79 -12.55 24.33
CA LYS A 591 -12.10 -11.97 23.16
C LYS A 591 -10.65 -11.64 23.51
N VAL A 592 -9.81 -11.57 22.48
CA VAL A 592 -8.40 -11.16 22.65
C VAL A 592 -8.36 -9.66 22.98
N ALA A 593 -7.58 -9.31 23.99
CA ALA A 593 -7.31 -7.95 24.44
C ALA A 593 -5.83 -7.62 24.33
N VAL A 594 -5.50 -6.33 24.32
CA VAL A 594 -4.13 -5.87 24.59
C VAL A 594 -3.95 -5.71 26.09
N TRP A 595 -2.92 -6.34 26.64
CA TRP A 595 -2.56 -6.29 28.04
C TRP A 595 -1.31 -5.46 28.22
N PHE A 596 -1.30 -4.58 29.22
CA PHE A 596 -0.13 -3.78 29.60
C PHE A 596 0.35 -4.15 30.99
N LYS A 597 1.53 -4.77 31.07
CA LYS A 597 2.21 -5.05 32.33
C LYS A 597 3.12 -3.89 32.70
N MET A 598 2.67 -3.06 33.64
CA MET A 598 3.43 -1.95 34.20
C MET A 598 4.33 -2.46 35.32
N THR A 599 5.64 -2.30 35.15
CA THR A 599 6.66 -2.79 36.09
C THR A 599 7.37 -1.61 36.74
N ASN A 600 7.45 -1.62 38.07
CA ASN A 600 8.18 -0.65 38.88
C ASN A 600 9.30 -1.37 39.66
N ALA A 601 10.53 -1.24 39.21
CA ALA A 601 11.73 -1.77 39.87
C ALA A 601 12.41 -0.71 40.77
N SER A 602 11.74 0.41 41.07
CA SER A 602 12.27 1.43 41.97
C SER A 602 11.97 1.12 43.44
N ALA A 603 12.56 1.90 44.35
CA ALA A 603 12.37 1.77 45.79
C ALA A 603 11.11 2.48 46.33
N ALA A 604 10.38 3.21 45.49
CA ALA A 604 9.16 3.93 45.87
C ALA A 604 7.97 3.45 45.02
N ALA A 605 6.75 3.68 45.50
CA ALA A 605 5.56 3.47 44.67
C ALA A 605 5.53 4.48 43.51
N VAL A 606 5.06 4.04 42.35
CA VAL A 606 4.93 4.86 41.13
C VAL A 606 3.53 4.74 40.58
N THR A 607 2.94 5.85 40.14
CA THR A 607 1.62 5.84 39.49
C THR A 607 1.79 5.93 37.98
N PHE A 608 1.39 4.85 37.29
CA PHE A 608 1.27 4.84 35.84
C PHE A 608 -0.08 5.41 35.43
N THR A 609 -0.11 6.22 34.37
CA THR A 609 -1.33 6.74 33.75
C THR A 609 -1.41 6.26 32.32
N ILE A 610 -2.45 5.49 31.99
CA ILE A 610 -2.77 5.07 30.62
C ILE A 610 -3.80 6.04 30.04
N ARG A 611 -3.52 6.60 28.87
CA ARG A 611 -4.39 7.51 28.13
C ARG A 611 -4.71 6.92 26.77
N SER A 612 -5.99 6.91 26.41
CA SER A 612 -6.42 6.66 25.03
C SER A 612 -6.04 7.86 24.16
N ASN A 613 -5.31 7.62 23.08
CA ASN A 613 -5.12 8.60 22.01
C ASN A 613 -6.25 8.50 20.97
N ALA A 614 -6.83 7.30 20.79
CA ALA A 614 -7.93 7.01 19.87
C ALA A 614 -8.69 5.72 20.25
N TYR A 615 -9.86 5.50 19.62
CA TYR A 615 -10.74 4.33 19.74
C TYR A 615 -11.46 4.13 21.07
N ARG A 616 -11.06 4.85 22.11
CA ARG A 616 -11.76 4.91 23.41
C ARG A 616 -11.95 6.35 23.87
N SER A 617 -13.10 6.61 24.48
CA SER A 617 -13.48 7.91 25.05
C SER A 617 -13.42 7.95 26.58
N ASP A 618 -13.17 6.82 27.23
CA ASP A 618 -13.00 6.70 28.67
C ASP A 618 -11.52 6.71 29.09
N GLY A 619 -11.28 6.68 30.40
CA GLY A 619 -9.99 6.98 31.00
C GLY A 619 -9.83 8.48 31.35
N PRO A 620 -8.61 8.95 31.63
CA PRO A 620 -7.39 8.15 31.77
C PRO A 620 -7.48 7.18 32.96
N TRP A 621 -6.75 6.06 32.88
CA TRP A 621 -6.70 5.07 33.97
C TRP A 621 -5.39 5.20 34.74
N THR A 622 -5.47 5.13 36.06
CA THR A 622 -4.32 5.29 36.95
C THR A 622 -4.06 4.03 37.76
N TYR A 623 -2.79 3.66 37.86
CA TYR A 623 -2.34 2.44 38.52
C TYR A 623 -1.14 2.76 39.40
N THR A 624 -1.33 2.82 40.71
CA THR A 624 -0.22 2.85 41.66
C THR A 624 0.37 1.44 41.76
N VAL A 625 1.65 1.33 41.42
CA VAL A 625 2.43 0.09 41.44
C VAL A 625 3.46 0.21 42.57
N PRO A 626 3.39 -0.63 43.61
CA PRO A 626 4.36 -0.64 44.70
C PRO A 626 5.81 -0.81 44.22
N ALA A 627 6.76 -0.43 45.07
CA ALA A 627 8.19 -0.67 44.85
C ALA A 627 8.46 -2.15 44.55
N ASN A 628 9.36 -2.43 43.62
CA ASN A 628 9.76 -3.77 43.18
C ASN A 628 8.58 -4.71 42.82
N SER A 629 7.56 -4.18 42.15
CA SER A 629 6.37 -4.94 41.78
C SER A 629 5.90 -4.62 40.37
N SER A 630 4.90 -5.36 39.90
CA SER A 630 4.22 -5.08 38.64
C SER A 630 2.71 -5.18 38.82
N ARG A 631 1.98 -4.37 38.06
CA ARG A 631 0.53 -4.50 37.89
C ARG A 631 0.23 -4.64 36.40
N GLU A 632 -0.81 -5.38 36.09
CA GLU A 632 -1.26 -5.58 34.72
C GLU A 632 -2.73 -5.18 34.61
N ASP A 633 -3.11 -4.62 33.46
CA ASP A 633 -4.49 -4.42 33.08
C ASP A 633 -4.66 -4.64 31.57
N PHE A 634 -5.90 -4.79 31.12
CA PHE A 634 -6.24 -5.11 29.74
C PHE A 634 -7.21 -4.12 29.11
N PHE A 635 -7.16 -4.04 27.79
CA PHE A 635 -8.04 -3.21 26.98
C PHE A 635 -8.62 -4.07 25.85
N ASN A 636 -9.93 -4.29 25.92
CA ASN A 636 -10.69 -5.16 25.03
C ASN A 636 -10.87 -4.55 23.62
N ALA A 637 -9.77 -4.40 22.87
CA ALA A 637 -9.75 -3.80 21.54
C ALA A 637 -10.63 -4.55 20.54
N VAL A 638 -10.62 -5.89 20.55
CA VAL A 638 -11.48 -6.71 19.67
C VAL A 638 -12.96 -6.54 20.01
N ALA A 639 -13.31 -6.48 21.30
CA ALA A 639 -14.72 -6.41 21.71
C ALA A 639 -15.35 -5.03 21.45
N TYR A 640 -14.58 -3.94 21.55
CA TYR A 640 -15.13 -2.58 21.57
C TYR A 640 -14.63 -1.66 20.45
N SER A 641 -13.58 -2.04 19.74
CA SER A 641 -12.88 -1.16 18.79
C SER A 641 -12.47 -1.89 17.51
N ASN A 642 -13.10 -3.03 17.20
CA ASN A 642 -12.79 -3.86 16.02
C ASN A 642 -11.28 -4.18 15.92
N GLY A 643 -10.64 -4.48 17.05
CA GLY A 643 -9.22 -4.83 17.11
C GLY A 643 -8.27 -3.64 17.22
N TRP A 644 -8.71 -2.41 16.96
CA TRP A 644 -7.86 -1.22 17.01
C TRP A 644 -7.60 -0.70 18.43
N TYR A 645 -6.39 -0.21 18.67
CA TYR A 645 -6.00 0.46 19.91
C TYR A 645 -4.92 1.52 19.66
N ASP A 646 -4.92 2.59 20.45
CA ASP A 646 -3.84 3.58 20.50
C ASP A 646 -3.77 4.21 21.89
N PHE A 647 -2.72 3.86 22.64
CA PHE A 647 -2.55 4.28 24.03
C PHE A 647 -1.18 4.92 24.27
N THR A 648 -1.15 5.95 25.11
CA THR A 648 0.07 6.52 25.69
C THR A 648 0.09 6.24 27.18
N ILE A 649 1.22 5.75 27.68
CA ILE A 649 1.44 5.41 29.08
C ILE A 649 2.53 6.31 29.64
N LEU A 650 2.23 6.95 30.77
CA LEU A 650 3.08 7.92 31.47
C LEU A 650 3.33 7.45 32.91
N ALA A 651 4.36 7.99 33.56
CA ALA A 651 4.65 7.74 34.98
C ALA A 651 4.85 9.06 35.74
N ASP A 652 4.27 9.17 36.94
CA ASP A 652 4.37 10.37 37.79
C ASP A 652 5.79 10.65 38.30
N SER A 653 6.61 9.62 38.46
CA SER A 653 8.00 9.73 38.91
C SER A 653 8.95 10.31 37.87
N ASP A 654 8.57 10.36 36.58
CA ASP A 654 9.41 10.89 35.50
C ASP A 654 8.58 11.46 34.34
N GLY A 655 8.40 12.79 34.33
CA GLY A 655 7.66 13.50 33.29
C GLY A 655 8.29 13.46 31.89
N THR A 656 9.49 12.90 31.72
CA THR A 656 10.13 12.70 30.42
C THR A 656 10.02 11.26 29.90
N TRP A 657 9.49 10.34 30.70
CA TRP A 657 9.31 8.94 30.33
C TRP A 657 7.92 8.71 29.71
N SER A 658 7.86 8.00 28.58
CA SER A 658 6.60 7.55 28.00
C SER A 658 6.72 6.30 27.14
N ARG A 659 5.60 5.60 26.99
CA ARG A 659 5.43 4.47 26.07
C ARG A 659 4.16 4.67 25.26
N ARG A 660 4.24 4.62 23.93
CA ARG A 660 3.07 4.62 23.05
C ARG A 660 2.89 3.27 22.39
N TYR A 661 1.66 2.78 22.36
CA TYR A 661 1.26 1.49 21.80
C TYR A 661 0.07 1.70 20.86
N THR A 662 0.29 1.53 19.55
CA THR A 662 -0.78 1.59 18.54
C THR A 662 -0.73 0.40 17.60
N GLY A 663 -1.90 -0.05 17.13
CA GLY A 663 -2.01 -1.11 16.14
C GLY A 663 -3.39 -1.75 16.13
N HIS A 664 -3.46 -2.91 15.47
CA HIS A 664 -4.67 -3.73 15.34
C HIS A 664 -4.37 -5.16 15.79
N ILE A 665 -5.32 -5.80 16.47
CA ILE A 665 -5.26 -7.22 16.82
C ILE A 665 -5.96 -7.99 15.70
N GLU A 666 -5.21 -8.77 14.92
CA GLU A 666 -5.79 -9.59 13.86
C GLU A 666 -6.58 -10.76 14.44
N THR A 667 -7.68 -11.10 13.78
CA THR A 667 -8.59 -12.19 14.21
C THR A 667 -8.78 -13.26 13.14
N GLY A 668 -8.12 -13.11 12.00
CA GLY A 668 -8.32 -13.94 10.82
C GLY A 668 -9.60 -13.62 10.03
N ALA A 669 -10.44 -12.72 10.54
CA ALA A 669 -11.67 -12.26 9.88
C ALA A 669 -11.51 -10.83 9.32
N PRO A 670 -12.30 -10.47 8.29
CA PRO A 670 -12.38 -9.08 7.85
C PRO A 670 -12.77 -8.13 8.98
N SER A 671 -12.26 -6.90 8.94
CA SER A 671 -12.44 -5.86 9.96
C SER A 671 -12.90 -4.54 9.32
N VAL A 672 -12.63 -3.42 9.98
CA VAL A 672 -12.77 -2.06 9.45
C VAL A 672 -11.43 -1.34 9.52
N SER A 673 -11.19 -0.39 8.62
CA SER A 673 -10.02 0.49 8.68
C SER A 673 -10.01 1.31 9.96
N GLY A 674 -8.86 1.48 10.60
CA GLY A 674 -8.70 2.25 11.83
C GLY A 674 -8.65 3.75 11.67
#